data_AF-A0A976PGG0-F1
#
_entry.id   AF-A0A976PGG0-F1
#
_cell.length_a   1.000
_cell.length_b   1.000
_cell.length_c   1.000
_cell.angle_alpha   90.00
_cell.angle_beta   90.00
_cell.angle_gamma   90.00
#
_symmetry.space_group_name_H-M   'P 1'
#
loop_
_entity.id
_entity.type
_entity.pdbx_description
1 polymer ?
#
loop_
_entity_poly.entity_id
_entity_poly.type
_entity_poly.pdbx_seq_one_letter_code
_entity_poly.pdbx_strand_id
1 'polypeptide(L)'
;MGKEIIKGIESPFKKRLFQSMTCFGVVFFAFFLSSCVTDSANSQRKTQGASSNSPTSVGPGEGRVLQDNPIIASKNPNLSYDANLSLYIQRTPVKIENGQFLTSQCGEQLSNIGKGLINECVRVTQNRNATQFNSPTSKWAFPVTSPEFLQVNTHYHINKRLDHFHNNIKTLYNHTWGDVDSPQPFSSYDTAIPKYIFDNNGHWKLGADTQTLRAFSDCELENNAEYSPANFTICLGYDAVFKDQVKFAQDDTVIYHELGHGLIDIMLNSRNKTASLSEAISFGYFYYDEAGALGEGLADFVSYVQELRTVFGEWALGRFNNAARPMSEREPMHVAGLAPNEDSRLMYPQYLNYDPNDPNSINEYRHQAGQIFSHFLVALAEDFESTDGCKMDKQTAANYVMKLVMESLAELGDRTSRGGDTRGLGYVNHSADHSTDWIRHVKPITYRQFLQTLSKYTMRLMGNPALNLCNGGVYGQDRLEKLIDSYGLLLFRSYNDKGNAVSSLRTSERQVIPTNRLKSSLVPKDLLIFDPRENASKAFVFDRRADINNALKNNPDIKPSPLIDSELKFNNGNAKISPGEVVGLALNLYNNSNTPMAGIQVLANDWDHVKWEDTAITKPYKQGKFCNNFGDEFPIIAEGGADTSTEGGATAGECKYITRENGDETAEQLAPVCMVQINDTNSTKWALQEELRTKLNLEADNCLGGADSPHDCFIRAIKGADSAWYSKMDPQKTWGNTMVGDNGGSPPFQFHNIIFFEVSPWIPPGTTFNCRFRTRFVNCEDCWEEKIGSTFDDYLDYEFSGGKPFKIINFQFTVID
;
A
#
# COMPACT_ATOMS: atom_id res chain seq x y z
N MET A 1 8.46 -51.60 -41.21
CA MET A 1 8.09 -52.68 -40.26
C MET A 1 7.11 -52.06 -39.28
N GLY A 2 5.93 -52.59 -38.95
CA GLY A 2 5.16 -53.70 -39.50
C GLY A 2 3.96 -53.97 -38.58
N LYS A 3 2.76 -54.21 -39.17
CA LYS A 3 1.72 -55.20 -38.80
C LYS A 3 1.32 -55.37 -37.30
N GLU A 4 0.05 -55.53 -36.89
CA GLU A 4 -1.33 -55.52 -37.46
C GLU A 4 -2.32 -55.78 -36.24
N ILE A 5 -3.65 -55.95 -36.22
CA ILE A 5 -4.75 -56.16 -37.19
C ILE A 5 -6.15 -55.85 -36.53
N ILE A 6 -7.16 -55.33 -37.28
CA ILE A 6 -8.65 -55.61 -37.16
C ILE A 6 -9.41 -55.32 -35.82
N LYS A 7 -10.71 -54.92 -35.70
CA LYS A 7 -11.91 -54.52 -36.49
C LYS A 7 -12.74 -53.55 -35.59
N GLY A 8 -13.78 -52.79 -36.00
CA GLY A 8 -14.55 -52.71 -37.26
C GLY A 8 -16.07 -52.86 -37.03
N ILE A 9 -16.91 -52.36 -37.96
CA ILE A 9 -18.41 -52.38 -37.95
C ILE A 9 -19.04 -51.36 -36.94
N GLU A 10 -19.99 -50.45 -37.23
CA GLU A 10 -20.67 -50.06 -38.50
C GLU A 10 -21.08 -48.55 -38.52
N SER A 11 -22.20 -48.18 -39.17
CA SER A 11 -22.85 -46.84 -39.19
C SER A 11 -24.36 -46.99 -39.51
N PRO A 12 -25.19 -45.92 -39.48
CA PRO A 12 -25.53 -45.23 -40.75
C PRO A 12 -25.62 -43.68 -40.62
N PHE A 13 -25.24 -42.83 -41.58
CA PHE A 13 -25.61 -42.67 -43.00
C PHE A 13 -26.67 -41.56 -43.27
N LYS A 14 -26.19 -40.30 -43.25
CA LYS A 14 -26.40 -39.21 -44.24
C LYS A 14 -27.50 -39.38 -45.32
N LYS A 15 -28.40 -38.37 -45.47
CA LYS A 15 -28.51 -37.46 -46.66
C LYS A 15 -29.84 -36.65 -46.72
N ARG A 16 -29.77 -35.53 -47.48
CA ARG A 16 -30.83 -34.71 -48.15
C ARG A 16 -31.33 -33.46 -47.41
N LEU A 17 -31.87 -32.43 -48.09
CA LEU A 17 -31.51 -31.77 -49.38
C LEU A 17 -32.33 -30.46 -49.54
N PHE A 18 -31.69 -29.37 -49.99
CA PHE A 18 -32.23 -28.19 -50.74
C PHE A 18 -33.67 -27.62 -50.55
N GLN A 19 -33.70 -26.28 -50.46
CA GLN A 19 -34.68 -25.32 -51.03
C GLN A 19 -36.14 -25.17 -50.49
N SER A 20 -36.35 -24.02 -49.83
CA SER A 20 -37.18 -22.88 -50.31
C SER A 20 -38.69 -23.05 -50.59
N MET A 21 -39.53 -22.33 -49.81
CA MET A 21 -40.68 -21.46 -50.19
C MET A 21 -41.53 -21.16 -48.92
N THR A 22 -41.56 -19.95 -48.33
CA THR A 22 -42.29 -18.69 -48.67
C THR A 22 -43.79 -18.62 -48.29
N CYS A 23 -44.06 -17.74 -47.31
CA CYS A 23 -45.15 -16.72 -47.24
C CYS A 23 -46.52 -17.02 -46.58
N PHE A 24 -47.02 -15.95 -45.92
CA PHE A 24 -48.34 -15.68 -45.29
C PHE A 24 -48.77 -16.60 -44.12
N GLY A 25 -49.30 -16.09 -43.00
CA GLY A 25 -49.54 -14.72 -42.49
C GLY A 25 -50.18 -14.81 -41.07
N VAL A 26 -50.68 -13.78 -40.38
CA VAL A 26 -50.92 -12.34 -40.60
C VAL A 26 -50.86 -11.59 -39.25
N VAL A 27 -50.33 -10.35 -39.28
CA VAL A 27 -50.56 -9.16 -38.41
C VAL A 27 -51.69 -9.30 -37.35
N PHE A 28 -51.48 -9.04 -36.04
CA PHE A 28 -51.37 -7.69 -35.45
C PHE A 28 -50.81 -7.70 -34.01
N PHE A 29 -49.80 -6.87 -33.73
CA PHE A 29 -49.97 -5.66 -32.91
C PHE A 29 -48.78 -4.71 -33.10
N ALA A 30 -49.03 -3.41 -33.09
CA ALA A 30 -48.02 -2.35 -33.17
C ALA A 30 -48.43 -1.20 -32.23
N PHE A 31 -47.53 -0.24 -32.02
CA PHE A 31 -47.50 0.70 -30.88
C PHE A 31 -47.21 -0.04 -29.55
N PHE A 32 -46.18 0.31 -28.78
CA PHE A 32 -45.37 1.55 -28.77
C PHE A 32 -43.90 1.36 -29.18
N LEU A 33 -43.27 2.43 -29.67
CA LEU A 33 -41.83 2.55 -29.96
C LEU A 33 -41.35 3.97 -29.61
N SER A 34 -40.38 4.06 -28.69
CA SER A 34 -39.37 5.14 -28.48
C SER A 34 -38.80 4.96 -27.06
N SER A 35 -37.59 4.43 -26.88
CA SER A 35 -36.28 5.11 -27.03
C SER A 35 -36.01 6.09 -25.87
N CYS A 36 -34.82 6.12 -25.27
CA CYS A 36 -33.52 6.21 -25.96
C CYS A 36 -32.55 5.03 -25.76
N VAL A 37 -32.31 4.29 -26.84
CA VAL A 37 -30.96 3.85 -27.21
C VAL A 37 -30.49 4.81 -28.30
N THR A 38 -29.25 5.30 -28.22
CA THR A 38 -28.69 6.22 -29.24
C THR A 38 -28.13 5.44 -30.42
N ASP A 39 -28.98 5.19 -31.42
CA ASP A 39 -28.58 4.59 -32.69
C ASP A 39 -27.46 5.39 -33.37
N SER A 40 -26.32 4.74 -33.58
CA SER A 40 -25.23 5.27 -34.39
C SER A 40 -25.59 5.15 -35.87
N ALA A 41 -26.30 6.15 -36.39
CA ALA A 41 -26.78 6.18 -37.76
C ALA A 41 -25.64 5.92 -38.79
N ASN A 42 -25.98 5.14 -39.83
CA ASN A 42 -25.02 4.62 -40.81
C ASN A 42 -24.51 5.73 -41.76
N SER A 43 -23.63 6.58 -41.26
CA SER A 43 -22.99 7.67 -41.99
C SER A 43 -21.99 7.11 -43.01
N GLN A 44 -22.21 7.40 -44.29
CA GLN A 44 -21.20 7.18 -45.33
C GLN A 44 -19.86 7.82 -44.95
N ARG A 45 -18.75 7.22 -45.37
CA ARG A 45 -17.38 7.72 -45.14
C ARG A 45 -17.18 9.10 -45.76
N LYS A 46 -17.42 10.17 -45.01
CA LYS A 46 -16.66 11.41 -45.15
C LYS A 46 -15.27 11.18 -44.54
N THR A 47 -14.22 11.37 -45.32
CA THR A 47 -12.86 11.56 -44.81
C THR A 47 -12.87 12.82 -43.94
N GLN A 48 -12.86 12.65 -42.62
CA GLN A 48 -12.91 13.76 -41.68
C GLN A 48 -11.51 14.33 -41.51
N GLY A 49 -11.32 15.61 -41.86
CA GLY A 49 -10.03 16.28 -41.72
C GLY A 49 -9.64 16.50 -40.25
N ALA A 50 -8.34 16.66 -40.02
CA ALA A 50 -7.80 17.08 -38.73
C ALA A 50 -8.36 18.44 -38.30
N SER A 51 -8.51 18.63 -37.00
CA SER A 51 -8.94 19.93 -36.45
C SER A 51 -7.74 20.84 -36.31
N SER A 52 -7.85 22.11 -36.75
CA SER A 52 -6.77 23.09 -36.53
C SER A 52 -6.55 23.27 -35.03
N ASN A 53 -5.40 22.82 -34.52
CA ASN A 53 -5.00 23.02 -33.13
C ASN A 53 -3.95 24.13 -33.06
N SER A 54 -4.42 25.37 -32.91
CA SER A 54 -3.62 26.59 -32.94
C SER A 54 -4.28 27.68 -32.09
N PRO A 55 -3.55 28.69 -31.56
CA PRO A 55 -4.16 29.76 -30.76
C PRO A 55 -5.20 30.59 -31.55
N THR A 56 -5.20 30.50 -32.87
CA THR A 56 -6.21 31.11 -33.75
C THR A 56 -7.53 30.34 -33.81
N SER A 57 -7.64 29.10 -33.31
CA SER A 57 -8.84 28.26 -33.42
C SER A 57 -9.66 28.11 -32.13
N VAL A 58 -9.37 28.93 -31.11
CA VAL A 58 -10.00 28.96 -29.78
C VAL A 58 -10.13 30.40 -29.25
N GLY A 59 -11.00 30.64 -28.26
CA GLY A 59 -11.08 31.87 -27.49
C GLY A 59 -9.99 32.00 -26.40
N PRO A 60 -9.83 33.17 -25.75
CA PRO A 60 -9.12 33.27 -24.47
C PRO A 60 -9.82 32.43 -23.39
N GLY A 61 -9.06 31.81 -22.50
CA GLY A 61 -9.56 30.81 -21.54
C GLY A 61 -9.68 29.40 -22.11
N GLU A 62 -9.68 29.25 -23.44
CA GLU A 62 -10.00 27.99 -24.12
C GLU A 62 -8.78 27.29 -24.73
N GLY A 63 -8.90 25.98 -24.89
CA GLY A 63 -7.92 25.12 -25.52
C GLY A 63 -8.49 23.85 -26.13
N ARG A 64 -7.60 22.93 -26.52
CA ARG A 64 -7.95 21.62 -27.10
C ARG A 64 -7.01 20.56 -26.56
N VAL A 65 -7.58 19.40 -26.24
CA VAL A 65 -6.93 18.28 -25.55
C VAL A 65 -7.33 16.96 -26.21
N LEU A 66 -6.61 15.89 -25.88
CA LEU A 66 -7.14 14.53 -25.95
C LEU A 66 -8.13 14.39 -24.78
N GLN A 67 -9.35 13.87 -25.02
CA GLN A 67 -10.31 13.63 -23.93
C GLN A 67 -10.17 12.22 -23.33
N ASP A 68 -9.79 11.27 -24.19
CA ASP A 68 -9.35 9.92 -23.86
C ASP A 68 -7.97 9.69 -24.52
N ASN A 69 -7.18 8.74 -24.03
CA ASN A 69 -5.92 8.35 -24.68
C ASN A 69 -6.12 7.89 -26.15
N PRO A 70 -5.05 7.94 -26.99
CA PRO A 70 -5.14 7.64 -28.41
C PRO A 70 -5.71 6.26 -28.77
N ILE A 71 -5.56 5.23 -27.93
CA ILE A 71 -6.12 3.89 -28.21
C ILE A 71 -7.65 3.94 -28.16
N ILE A 72 -8.21 4.51 -27.10
CA ILE A 72 -9.65 4.65 -26.90
C ILE A 72 -10.25 5.64 -27.92
N ALA A 73 -9.63 6.81 -28.08
CA ALA A 73 -10.11 7.86 -28.98
C ALA A 73 -10.09 7.44 -30.47
N SER A 74 -9.11 6.62 -30.88
CA SER A 74 -9.03 6.08 -32.24
C SER A 74 -9.87 4.81 -32.45
N LYS A 75 -10.25 4.11 -31.37
CA LYS A 75 -10.84 2.77 -31.37
C LYS A 75 -9.97 1.73 -32.09
N ASN A 76 -8.65 1.87 -31.99
CA ASN A 76 -7.67 0.97 -32.60
C ASN A 76 -6.60 0.52 -31.57
N PRO A 77 -6.66 -0.70 -31.04
CA PRO A 77 -5.63 -1.23 -30.14
C PRO A 77 -4.26 -1.42 -30.81
N ASN A 78 -4.20 -1.40 -32.14
CA ASN A 78 -2.97 -1.49 -32.93
C ASN A 78 -2.60 -0.13 -33.55
N LEU A 79 -2.88 0.99 -32.86
CA LEU A 79 -2.49 2.32 -33.34
C LEU A 79 -0.95 2.40 -33.51
N SER A 80 -0.48 3.14 -34.51
CA SER A 80 0.96 3.33 -34.73
C SER A 80 1.50 4.46 -33.88
N TYR A 81 2.79 4.43 -33.54
CA TYR A 81 3.47 5.50 -32.80
C TYR A 81 3.43 6.83 -33.56
N ASP A 82 3.51 6.80 -34.89
CA ASP A 82 3.45 7.96 -35.79
C ASP A 82 2.03 8.41 -36.16
N ALA A 83 0.99 7.90 -35.46
CA ALA A 83 -0.39 8.25 -35.75
C ALA A 83 -0.67 9.75 -35.50
N ASN A 84 -1.35 10.39 -36.45
CA ASN A 84 -1.68 11.81 -36.36
C ASN A 84 -2.76 12.10 -35.29
N LEU A 85 -2.34 12.36 -34.06
CA LEU A 85 -3.23 12.58 -32.92
C LEU A 85 -4.16 13.81 -33.05
N SER A 86 -3.91 14.72 -34.03
CA SER A 86 -4.82 15.85 -34.32
C SER A 86 -6.14 15.43 -34.99
N LEU A 87 -6.29 14.14 -35.30
CA LEU A 87 -7.56 13.50 -35.66
C LEU A 87 -8.43 13.16 -34.43
N TYR A 88 -7.83 13.02 -33.25
CA TYR A 88 -8.45 12.49 -32.03
C TYR A 88 -8.70 13.53 -30.93
N ILE A 89 -8.08 14.71 -31.04
CA ILE A 89 -8.38 15.86 -30.15
C ILE A 89 -9.83 16.34 -30.25
N GLN A 90 -10.30 16.97 -29.18
CA GLN A 90 -11.65 17.52 -29.10
C GLN A 90 -11.93 18.64 -30.12
N ARG A 91 -13.10 18.56 -30.77
CA ARG A 91 -13.53 19.53 -31.81
C ARG A 91 -14.16 20.80 -31.24
N THR A 92 -14.89 20.69 -30.15
CA THR A 92 -15.30 21.85 -29.33
C THR A 92 -14.12 22.23 -28.43
N PRO A 93 -13.75 23.51 -28.32
CA PRO A 93 -12.79 23.94 -27.31
C PRO A 93 -13.31 23.67 -25.89
N VAL A 94 -12.41 23.55 -24.93
CA VAL A 94 -12.72 23.47 -23.49
C VAL A 94 -11.99 24.55 -22.71
N LYS A 95 -12.52 24.95 -21.54
CA LYS A 95 -11.80 25.81 -20.58
C LYS A 95 -10.52 25.09 -20.16
N ILE A 96 -9.40 25.80 -20.23
CA ILE A 96 -8.10 25.37 -19.69
C ILE A 96 -7.75 26.27 -18.51
N GLU A 97 -7.32 27.51 -18.79
CA GLU A 97 -6.98 28.53 -17.79
C GLU A 97 -7.20 29.93 -18.37
N ASN A 98 -7.70 30.87 -17.56
CA ASN A 98 -7.93 32.27 -17.96
C ASN A 98 -6.66 33.13 -17.89
N GLY A 99 -5.73 32.79 -17.00
CA GLY A 99 -4.42 33.42 -16.87
C GLY A 99 -3.49 33.15 -18.05
N GLN A 100 -2.28 33.71 -17.98
CA GLN A 100 -1.24 33.53 -19.00
C GLN A 100 -0.33 32.32 -18.73
N PHE A 101 -0.49 31.63 -17.59
CA PHE A 101 0.32 30.48 -17.16
C PHE A 101 -0.58 29.30 -16.78
N LEU A 102 -0.07 28.07 -16.90
CA LEU A 102 -0.79 26.85 -16.53
C LEU A 102 -0.71 26.60 -15.02
N THR A 103 -1.43 27.43 -14.28
CA THR A 103 -1.52 27.46 -12.81
C THR A 103 -2.96 27.64 -12.37
N SER A 104 -3.48 26.76 -11.50
CA SER A 104 -4.88 26.76 -11.07
C SER A 104 -5.03 26.89 -9.55
N GLN A 105 -6.24 27.27 -9.12
CA GLN A 105 -6.64 27.27 -7.70
C GLN A 105 -7.42 26.00 -7.36
N CYS A 106 -7.25 25.48 -6.16
CA CYS A 106 -8.01 24.33 -5.65
C CYS A 106 -9.08 24.83 -4.68
N GLY A 107 -10.22 24.14 -4.65
CA GLY A 107 -11.33 24.54 -3.79
C GLY A 107 -12.14 25.73 -4.32
N GLU A 108 -12.18 26.02 -5.63
CA GLU A 108 -13.20 26.96 -6.17
C GLU A 108 -14.63 26.49 -5.83
N GLN A 109 -14.87 25.18 -5.79
CA GLN A 109 -16.12 24.57 -5.30
C GLN A 109 -16.43 24.89 -3.82
N LEU A 110 -15.45 25.43 -3.08
CA LEU A 110 -15.49 25.86 -1.68
C LEU A 110 -15.38 27.40 -1.54
N SER A 111 -15.15 28.17 -2.61
CA SER A 111 -14.95 29.62 -2.51
C SER A 111 -16.14 30.35 -1.90
N ASN A 112 -17.35 29.81 -2.11
CA ASN A 112 -18.61 30.37 -1.59
C ASN A 112 -18.67 30.44 -0.04
N ILE A 113 -17.88 29.61 0.66
CA ILE A 113 -17.82 29.58 2.13
C ILE A 113 -16.62 30.35 2.71
N GLY A 114 -15.83 31.01 1.86
CA GLY A 114 -14.66 31.81 2.28
C GLY A 114 -13.51 31.01 2.91
N LYS A 115 -13.50 29.69 2.75
CA LYS A 115 -12.62 28.72 3.41
C LYS A 115 -12.17 27.65 2.41
N GLY A 116 -11.00 27.05 2.62
CA GLY A 116 -10.49 25.95 1.78
C GLY A 116 -10.16 26.32 0.33
N LEU A 117 -9.99 27.62 0.01
CA LEU A 117 -9.45 28.04 -1.29
C LEU A 117 -7.92 28.07 -1.23
N ILE A 118 -7.26 27.36 -2.14
CA ILE A 118 -5.80 27.20 -2.15
C ILE A 118 -5.25 27.82 -3.44
N ASN A 119 -4.56 28.95 -3.26
CA ASN A 119 -3.93 29.72 -4.33
C ASN A 119 -2.75 28.95 -4.95
N GLU A 120 -2.76 28.82 -6.27
CA GLU A 120 -1.72 28.13 -7.05
C GLU A 120 -1.45 26.69 -6.55
N CYS A 121 -2.51 25.90 -6.36
CA CYS A 121 -2.39 24.52 -5.88
C CYS A 121 -1.74 23.58 -6.90
N VAL A 122 -1.80 23.89 -8.20
CA VAL A 122 -1.17 23.13 -9.29
C VAL A 122 -0.38 24.08 -10.17
N ARG A 123 0.80 23.64 -10.60
CA ARG A 123 1.66 24.29 -11.60
C ARG A 123 2.11 23.24 -12.61
N VAL A 124 1.87 23.48 -13.90
CA VAL A 124 2.36 22.60 -14.97
C VAL A 124 3.50 23.25 -15.75
N THR A 125 4.52 22.45 -16.07
CA THR A 125 5.72 22.82 -16.82
C THR A 125 6.16 21.63 -17.70
N GLN A 126 7.05 21.85 -18.66
CA GLN A 126 7.59 20.75 -19.47
C GLN A 126 8.38 19.76 -18.59
N ASN A 127 9.43 20.24 -17.92
CA ASN A 127 10.31 19.42 -17.08
C ASN A 127 10.83 20.20 -15.87
N ARG A 128 11.54 19.52 -14.96
CA ARG A 128 12.09 20.05 -13.69
C ARG A 128 12.93 21.34 -13.84
N ASN A 129 13.51 21.60 -15.02
CA ASN A 129 14.36 22.75 -15.32
C ASN A 129 13.67 23.84 -16.17
N ALA A 130 12.42 23.61 -16.60
CA ALA A 130 11.70 24.53 -17.49
C ALA A 130 11.09 25.72 -16.72
N THR A 131 11.14 26.91 -17.32
CA THR A 131 10.32 28.05 -16.88
C THR A 131 8.83 27.78 -17.14
N GLN A 132 7.94 28.41 -16.38
CA GLN A 132 6.50 28.37 -16.66
C GLN A 132 6.19 28.79 -18.11
N PHE A 133 5.40 27.98 -18.81
CA PHE A 133 4.96 28.29 -20.16
C PHE A 133 3.96 29.47 -20.13
N ASN A 134 4.26 30.50 -20.93
CA ASN A 134 3.46 31.72 -21.05
C ASN A 134 2.67 31.72 -22.37
N SER A 135 1.34 31.82 -22.29
CA SER A 135 0.46 32.14 -23.41
C SER A 135 -0.04 33.58 -23.24
N PRO A 136 0.55 34.59 -23.91
CA PRO A 136 0.20 36.00 -23.67
C PRO A 136 -1.25 36.37 -24.02
N THR A 137 -1.93 35.54 -24.81
CA THR A 137 -3.34 35.69 -25.19
C THR A 137 -4.30 34.83 -24.38
N SER A 138 -3.79 34.08 -23.38
CA SER A 138 -4.53 33.07 -22.60
C SER A 138 -5.22 32.02 -23.49
N LYS A 139 -4.52 31.54 -24.53
CA LYS A 139 -5.06 30.57 -25.50
C LYS A 139 -4.24 29.29 -25.53
N TRP A 140 -4.93 28.16 -25.52
CA TRP A 140 -4.34 26.87 -25.13
C TRP A 140 -4.55 25.78 -26.18
N ALA A 141 -4.23 26.09 -27.44
CA ALA A 141 -4.39 25.19 -28.58
C ALA A 141 -3.10 25.16 -29.40
N PHE A 142 -2.43 24.01 -29.45
CA PHE A 142 -1.08 23.83 -29.99
C PHE A 142 -0.95 22.49 -30.74
N PRO A 143 0.05 22.31 -31.62
CA PRO A 143 0.27 21.04 -32.32
C PRO A 143 0.41 19.88 -31.34
N VAL A 144 -0.23 18.74 -31.62
CA VAL A 144 -0.33 17.59 -30.68
C VAL A 144 1.00 16.94 -30.30
N THR A 145 2.07 17.21 -31.06
CA THR A 145 3.44 16.75 -30.81
C THR A 145 4.32 17.82 -30.15
N SER A 146 3.75 18.95 -29.71
CA SER A 146 4.51 20.07 -29.11
C SER A 146 4.52 19.99 -27.58
N PRO A 147 5.62 20.39 -26.90
CA PRO A 147 5.66 20.50 -25.44
C PRO A 147 4.57 21.40 -24.85
N GLU A 148 4.14 22.43 -25.57
CA GLU A 148 3.03 23.31 -25.21
C GLU A 148 1.71 22.54 -25.15
N PHE A 149 1.45 21.62 -26.09
CA PHE A 149 0.28 20.75 -26.04
C PHE A 149 0.33 19.77 -24.87
N LEU A 150 1.47 19.14 -24.60
CA LEU A 150 1.62 18.20 -23.48
C LEU A 150 1.31 18.89 -22.14
N GLN A 151 1.85 20.09 -21.93
CA GLN A 151 1.56 20.89 -20.73
C GLN A 151 0.07 21.23 -20.60
N VAL A 152 -0.60 21.63 -21.69
CA VAL A 152 -2.06 21.89 -21.69
C VAL A 152 -2.86 20.63 -21.38
N ASN A 153 -2.48 19.48 -21.95
CA ASN A 153 -3.15 18.20 -21.74
C ASN A 153 -3.05 17.77 -20.27
N THR A 154 -1.83 17.75 -19.71
CA THR A 154 -1.60 17.48 -18.27
C THR A 154 -2.37 18.43 -17.36
N HIS A 155 -2.38 19.74 -17.65
CA HIS A 155 -3.11 20.72 -16.82
C HIS A 155 -4.62 20.47 -16.83
N TYR A 156 -5.20 20.17 -18.00
CA TYR A 156 -6.62 19.85 -18.12
C TYR A 156 -7.01 18.61 -17.32
N HIS A 157 -6.31 17.49 -17.50
CA HIS A 157 -6.65 16.24 -16.81
C HIS A 157 -6.47 16.36 -15.29
N ILE A 158 -5.41 17.01 -14.82
CA ILE A 158 -5.23 17.24 -13.37
C ILE A 158 -6.39 18.07 -12.81
N ASN A 159 -6.75 19.20 -13.44
CA ASN A 159 -7.87 20.03 -12.96
C ASN A 159 -9.21 19.27 -13.03
N LYS A 160 -9.52 18.57 -14.15
CA LYS A 160 -10.71 17.71 -14.32
C LYS A 160 -10.87 16.73 -13.16
N ARG A 161 -9.77 16.11 -12.71
CA ARG A 161 -9.79 15.16 -11.59
C ARG A 161 -9.81 15.82 -10.22
N LEU A 162 -9.12 16.96 -10.03
CA LEU A 162 -9.12 17.69 -8.76
C LEU A 162 -10.49 18.31 -8.43
N ASP A 163 -11.21 18.83 -9.41
CA ASP A 163 -12.61 19.25 -9.24
C ASP A 163 -13.47 18.08 -8.73
N HIS A 164 -13.32 16.90 -9.33
CA HIS A 164 -14.05 15.69 -8.95
C HIS A 164 -13.70 15.23 -7.52
N PHE A 165 -12.42 15.30 -7.13
CA PHE A 165 -11.94 14.97 -5.79
C PHE A 165 -12.51 15.92 -4.73
N HIS A 166 -12.40 17.24 -4.92
CA HIS A 166 -12.91 18.23 -3.97
C HIS A 166 -14.44 18.15 -3.85
N ASN A 167 -15.16 17.91 -4.96
CA ASN A 167 -16.61 17.68 -4.92
C ASN A 167 -16.99 16.40 -4.15
N ASN A 168 -16.20 15.33 -4.26
CA ASN A 168 -16.42 14.11 -3.47
C ASN A 168 -16.18 14.32 -1.97
N ILE A 169 -15.10 15.01 -1.57
CA ILE A 169 -14.86 15.36 -0.15
C ILE A 169 -15.96 16.28 0.38
N LYS A 170 -16.34 17.33 -0.35
CA LYS A 170 -17.45 18.22 0.04
C LYS A 170 -18.76 17.45 0.22
N THR A 171 -19.05 16.53 -0.70
CA THR A 171 -20.24 15.66 -0.61
C THR A 171 -20.17 14.77 0.64
N LEU A 172 -19.04 14.12 0.91
CA LEU A 172 -18.86 13.26 2.09
C LEU A 172 -19.01 14.07 3.39
N TYR A 173 -18.32 15.21 3.49
CA TYR A 173 -18.43 16.13 4.61
C TYR A 173 -19.90 16.53 4.88
N ASN A 174 -20.65 16.93 3.84
CA ASN A 174 -22.04 17.38 3.98
C ASN A 174 -23.00 16.29 4.51
N HIS A 175 -22.78 15.01 4.18
CA HIS A 175 -23.57 13.91 4.76
C HIS A 175 -23.22 13.63 6.23
N THR A 176 -22.04 14.06 6.67
CA THR A 176 -21.40 13.65 7.91
C THR A 176 -21.59 14.71 8.99
N TRP A 177 -21.15 15.94 8.72
CA TRP A 177 -21.20 17.08 9.65
C TRP A 177 -22.38 18.02 9.39
N GLY A 178 -23.23 17.73 8.41
CA GLY A 178 -24.19 18.69 7.86
C GLY A 178 -23.51 19.68 6.91
N ASP A 179 -24.27 20.67 6.41
CA ASP A 179 -23.75 21.61 5.41
C ASP A 179 -22.56 22.42 5.94
N VAL A 180 -21.60 22.77 5.08
CA VAL A 180 -20.38 23.49 5.50
C VAL A 180 -20.70 24.90 6.03
N ASP A 181 -21.80 25.49 5.59
CA ASP A 181 -22.35 26.76 6.08
C ASP A 181 -23.11 26.62 7.42
N SER A 182 -23.50 25.41 7.84
CA SER A 182 -24.27 25.17 9.07
C SER A 182 -23.94 23.79 9.71
N PRO A 183 -22.67 23.58 10.10
CA PRO A 183 -22.22 22.30 10.61
C PRO A 183 -22.90 21.95 11.94
N GLN A 184 -23.54 20.79 11.98
CA GLN A 184 -24.28 20.32 13.13
C GLN A 184 -23.35 20.00 14.31
N PRO A 185 -23.85 20.06 15.56
CA PRO A 185 -23.05 19.75 16.74
C PRO A 185 -22.63 18.28 16.83
N PHE A 186 -23.31 17.37 16.12
CA PHE A 186 -23.06 15.93 16.12
C PHE A 186 -22.93 15.42 14.67
N SER A 187 -22.06 14.42 14.48
CA SER A 187 -21.97 13.70 13.20
C SER A 187 -23.11 12.70 13.05
N SER A 188 -23.52 12.42 11.81
CA SER A 188 -24.56 11.43 11.49
C SER A 188 -24.09 9.97 11.67
N TYR A 189 -22.78 9.74 11.69
CA TYR A 189 -22.10 8.48 12.06
C TYR A 189 -20.68 8.78 12.58
N ASP A 190 -20.04 7.80 13.24
CA ASP A 190 -18.66 7.96 13.72
C ASP A 190 -17.66 7.89 12.53
N THR A 191 -17.10 9.05 12.17
CA THR A 191 -16.30 9.35 10.98
C THR A 191 -14.83 9.61 11.33
N ALA A 192 -13.93 9.38 10.38
CA ALA A 192 -12.55 9.86 10.42
C ALA A 192 -12.36 11.24 9.77
N ILE A 193 -13.26 11.70 8.90
CA ILE A 193 -13.15 13.00 8.21
C ILE A 193 -13.26 14.15 9.23
N PRO A 194 -12.21 14.97 9.41
CA PRO A 194 -12.22 16.04 10.41
C PRO A 194 -13.30 17.09 10.18
N LYS A 195 -13.93 17.55 11.27
CA LYS A 195 -14.89 18.66 11.27
C LYS A 195 -14.28 19.98 10.75
N TYR A 196 -12.97 20.15 10.89
CA TYR A 196 -12.25 21.37 10.49
C TYR A 196 -11.36 21.18 9.25
N ILE A 197 -11.64 20.16 8.42
CA ILE A 197 -10.84 19.83 7.22
C ILE A 197 -10.75 20.97 6.19
N PHE A 198 -11.78 21.83 6.10
CA PHE A 198 -11.77 23.01 5.22
C PHE A 198 -11.21 24.27 5.91
N ASP A 199 -11.38 24.40 7.22
CA ASP A 199 -10.89 25.53 8.02
C ASP A 199 -9.36 25.51 8.13
N ASN A 200 -8.78 24.32 8.34
CA ASN A 200 -7.35 24.11 8.54
C ASN A 200 -6.67 23.52 7.29
N ASN A 201 -7.33 23.55 6.13
CA ASN A 201 -6.84 23.07 4.83
C ASN A 201 -6.38 21.59 4.79
N GLY A 202 -6.88 20.73 5.68
CA GLY A 202 -6.57 19.30 5.71
C GLY A 202 -7.11 18.47 4.53
N HIS A 203 -7.76 19.10 3.56
CA HIS A 203 -8.14 18.49 2.28
C HIS A 203 -7.05 18.63 1.20
N TRP A 204 -5.87 19.16 1.56
CA TRP A 204 -4.74 19.37 0.65
C TRP A 204 -3.40 19.25 1.37
N LYS A 205 -2.30 19.18 0.61
CA LYS A 205 -0.95 19.19 1.15
C LYS A 205 -0.46 20.63 1.31
N LEU A 206 -0.17 21.05 2.55
CA LEU A 206 0.47 22.33 2.84
C LEU A 206 1.83 22.14 3.51
N GLY A 207 2.78 22.96 3.09
CA GLY A 207 4.18 23.02 3.54
C GLY A 207 4.91 24.10 2.75
N ALA A 208 6.03 24.63 3.27
CA ALA A 208 6.71 25.81 2.72
C ALA A 208 7.05 25.69 1.22
N ASP A 209 7.52 24.52 0.79
CA ASP A 209 7.85 24.22 -0.60
C ASP A 209 6.83 23.32 -1.31
N THR A 210 5.84 22.79 -0.58
CA THR A 210 4.96 21.68 -1.03
C THR A 210 3.46 22.03 -1.07
N GLN A 211 3.08 23.31 -1.06
CA GLN A 211 1.67 23.71 -1.25
C GLN A 211 1.16 23.53 -2.69
N THR A 212 2.08 23.54 -3.66
CA THR A 212 1.80 23.51 -5.10
C THR A 212 2.26 22.18 -5.69
N LEU A 213 1.31 21.38 -6.18
CA LEU A 213 1.58 20.18 -6.96
C LEU A 213 2.24 20.59 -8.28
N ARG A 214 3.53 20.26 -8.46
CA ARG A 214 4.25 20.56 -9.71
C ARG A 214 4.20 19.35 -10.64
N ALA A 215 3.51 19.48 -11.77
CA ALA A 215 3.49 18.46 -12.80
C ALA A 215 4.44 18.81 -13.95
N PHE A 216 5.21 17.81 -14.35
CA PHE A 216 6.13 17.85 -15.48
C PHE A 216 5.58 16.93 -16.57
N SER A 217 5.28 17.48 -17.75
CA SER A 217 4.59 16.77 -18.83
C SER A 217 5.48 16.09 -19.87
N ASP A 218 6.80 16.27 -19.76
CA ASP A 218 7.82 15.70 -20.63
C ASP A 218 9.14 15.58 -19.84
N CYS A 219 9.15 14.69 -18.85
CA CYS A 219 10.31 14.37 -18.03
C CYS A 219 11.37 13.56 -18.79
N GLU A 220 12.64 13.72 -18.39
CA GLU A 220 13.71 12.78 -18.74
C GLU A 220 13.59 11.51 -17.88
N LEU A 221 12.57 10.71 -18.19
CA LEU A 221 12.23 9.44 -17.56
C LEU A 221 11.78 8.46 -18.64
N GLU A 222 12.52 7.38 -18.82
CA GLU A 222 12.29 6.36 -19.85
C GLU A 222 11.26 5.33 -19.37
N ASN A 223 10.27 5.04 -20.22
CA ASN A 223 9.23 4.00 -20.04
C ASN A 223 8.41 4.08 -18.73
N ASN A 224 8.41 5.21 -18.03
CA ASN A 224 7.77 5.33 -16.73
C ASN A 224 7.19 6.74 -16.46
N ALA A 225 6.35 6.82 -15.42
CA ALA A 225 5.98 8.06 -14.75
C ALA A 225 6.22 7.92 -13.22
N GLU A 226 6.19 9.02 -12.48
CA GLU A 226 6.32 8.98 -11.01
C GLU A 226 5.59 10.13 -10.29
N TYR A 227 5.09 9.82 -9.09
CA TYR A 227 4.77 10.79 -8.05
C TYR A 227 5.83 10.78 -6.96
N SER A 228 6.34 11.96 -6.59
CA SER A 228 7.28 12.14 -5.49
C SER A 228 6.59 12.80 -4.29
N PRO A 229 6.27 12.04 -3.20
CA PRO A 229 5.62 12.62 -2.02
C PRO A 229 6.49 13.67 -1.32
N ALA A 230 7.81 13.47 -1.30
CA ALA A 230 8.77 14.39 -0.68
C ALA A 230 8.77 15.79 -1.32
N ASN A 231 8.63 15.87 -2.65
CA ASN A 231 8.66 17.11 -3.41
C ASN A 231 7.27 17.63 -3.82
N PHE A 232 6.22 16.82 -3.62
CA PHE A 232 4.86 17.03 -4.15
C PHE A 232 4.87 17.29 -5.67
N THR A 233 5.45 16.37 -6.43
CA THR A 233 5.59 16.49 -7.89
C THR A 233 5.17 15.24 -8.66
N ILE A 234 4.61 15.45 -9.86
CA ILE A 234 4.34 14.40 -10.85
C ILE A 234 5.32 14.56 -12.02
N CYS A 235 5.93 13.46 -12.48
CA CYS A 235 6.89 13.42 -13.60
C CYS A 235 6.37 12.44 -14.67
N LEU A 236 5.92 12.94 -15.82
CA LEU A 236 5.39 12.13 -16.91
C LEU A 236 6.49 11.93 -17.96
N GLY A 237 6.95 10.69 -18.14
CA GLY A 237 8.04 10.34 -19.06
C GLY A 237 7.61 10.10 -20.51
N TYR A 238 8.38 9.28 -21.21
CA TYR A 238 8.19 8.94 -22.62
C TYR A 238 8.60 7.49 -22.92
N ASP A 239 8.17 6.98 -24.07
CA ASP A 239 8.63 5.69 -24.59
C ASP A 239 10.09 5.75 -25.05
N ALA A 240 10.95 4.85 -24.58
CA ALA A 240 12.38 4.85 -24.85
C ALA A 240 12.73 4.59 -26.33
N VAL A 241 11.85 3.95 -27.10
CA VAL A 241 12.02 3.69 -28.53
C VAL A 241 11.42 4.81 -29.38
N PHE A 242 10.29 5.39 -28.93
CA PHE A 242 9.49 6.38 -29.64
C PHE A 242 9.42 7.74 -28.91
N LYS A 243 10.55 8.17 -28.32
CA LYS A 243 10.69 9.34 -27.42
C LYS A 243 9.99 10.61 -27.90
N ASP A 244 10.02 10.89 -29.21
CA ASP A 244 9.46 12.12 -29.78
C ASP A 244 7.96 12.01 -30.13
N GLN A 245 7.42 10.79 -30.18
CA GLN A 245 6.06 10.51 -30.63
C GLN A 245 5.13 10.07 -29.50
N VAL A 246 5.60 9.19 -28.61
CA VAL A 246 4.83 8.58 -27.52
C VAL A 246 5.28 9.17 -26.18
N LYS A 247 4.41 10.02 -25.62
CA LYS A 247 4.63 10.75 -24.37
C LYS A 247 3.58 10.35 -23.34
N PHE A 248 3.96 10.17 -22.08
CA PHE A 248 3.03 9.67 -21.06
C PHE A 248 1.93 10.70 -20.74
N ALA A 249 2.19 11.99 -20.96
CA ALA A 249 1.18 13.07 -20.93
C ALA A 249 0.11 13.01 -22.05
N GLN A 250 0.20 12.06 -22.99
CA GLN A 250 -0.87 11.75 -23.95
C GLN A 250 -1.87 10.70 -23.45
N ASP A 251 -1.56 10.00 -22.35
CA ASP A 251 -2.45 9.01 -21.73
C ASP A 251 -3.07 9.57 -20.45
N ASP A 252 -4.38 9.79 -20.49
CA ASP A 252 -5.16 10.35 -19.41
C ASP A 252 -5.13 9.45 -18.16
N THR A 253 -5.12 8.12 -18.34
CA THR A 253 -5.09 7.17 -17.23
C THR A 253 -3.79 7.26 -16.42
N VAL A 254 -2.65 7.51 -17.08
CA VAL A 254 -1.35 7.70 -16.42
C VAL A 254 -1.37 9.00 -15.62
N ILE A 255 -1.90 10.09 -16.18
CA ILE A 255 -2.04 11.36 -15.47
C ILE A 255 -2.91 11.20 -14.20
N TYR A 256 -3.99 10.40 -14.25
CA TYR A 256 -4.83 10.16 -13.08
C TYR A 256 -4.23 9.20 -12.05
N HIS A 257 -3.41 8.24 -12.47
CA HIS A 257 -2.72 7.31 -11.58
C HIS A 257 -1.65 8.04 -10.74
N GLU A 258 -0.77 8.83 -11.38
CA GLU A 258 0.23 9.64 -10.65
C GLU A 258 -0.42 10.68 -9.72
N LEU A 259 -1.51 11.29 -10.19
CA LEU A 259 -2.33 12.16 -9.33
C LEU A 259 -2.98 11.37 -8.19
N GLY A 260 -3.35 10.11 -8.43
CA GLY A 260 -3.88 9.19 -7.44
C GLY A 260 -2.97 8.99 -6.24
N HIS A 261 -1.66 8.78 -6.45
CA HIS A 261 -0.70 8.75 -5.35
C HIS A 261 -0.69 10.07 -4.55
N GLY A 262 -0.77 11.22 -5.22
CA GLY A 262 -0.90 12.53 -4.56
C GLY A 262 -2.20 12.70 -3.76
N LEU A 263 -3.31 12.16 -4.26
CA LEU A 263 -4.58 12.15 -3.54
C LEU A 263 -4.58 11.18 -2.35
N ILE A 264 -3.88 10.04 -2.44
CA ILE A 264 -3.70 9.08 -1.34
C ILE A 264 -2.93 9.72 -0.19
N ASP A 265 -1.81 10.39 -0.48
CA ASP A 265 -1.02 11.18 0.49
C ASP A 265 -1.87 12.24 1.21
N ILE A 266 -2.69 12.98 0.46
CA ILE A 266 -3.63 13.97 1.01
C ILE A 266 -4.69 13.33 1.92
N MET A 267 -5.35 12.25 1.46
CA MET A 267 -6.41 11.58 2.24
C MET A 267 -5.85 10.99 3.54
N LEU A 268 -4.70 10.32 3.47
CA LEU A 268 -3.99 9.71 4.59
C LEU A 268 -3.59 10.76 5.64
N ASN A 269 -3.09 11.92 5.20
CA ASN A 269 -2.62 12.97 6.09
C ASN A 269 -3.69 14.01 6.45
N SER A 270 -4.95 13.81 6.07
CA SER A 270 -6.03 14.80 6.24
C SER A 270 -6.30 15.16 7.71
N ARG A 271 -6.31 14.16 8.60
CA ARG A 271 -6.39 14.35 10.06
C ARG A 271 -5.14 15.07 10.58
N ASN A 272 -3.96 14.64 10.15
CA ASN A 272 -2.67 15.17 10.57
C ASN A 272 -2.53 16.67 10.23
N LYS A 273 -2.92 17.08 9.03
CA LYS A 273 -2.88 18.48 8.61
C LYS A 273 -4.00 19.32 9.23
N THR A 274 -5.19 18.76 9.43
CA THR A 274 -6.23 19.44 10.22
C THR A 274 -5.76 19.71 11.67
N ALA A 275 -4.99 18.79 12.26
CA ALA A 275 -4.39 18.94 13.59
C ALA A 275 -3.06 19.74 13.61
N SER A 276 -2.66 20.35 12.48
CA SER A 276 -1.40 21.12 12.34
C SER A 276 -0.11 20.34 12.62
N LEU A 277 -0.11 19.01 12.45
CA LEU A 277 1.09 18.18 12.59
C LEU A 277 2.05 18.40 11.41
N SER A 278 3.32 18.63 11.72
CA SER A 278 4.37 19.03 10.77
C SER A 278 4.76 17.90 9.82
N GLU A 279 5.15 16.76 10.37
CA GLU A 279 5.54 15.54 9.66
C GLU A 279 4.32 14.76 9.14
N ALA A 280 4.46 14.19 7.94
CA ALA A 280 3.42 13.43 7.23
C ALA A 280 3.80 11.94 7.13
N ILE A 281 2.79 11.07 7.17
CA ILE A 281 2.92 9.62 6.96
C ILE A 281 3.02 9.34 5.45
N SER A 282 3.82 8.35 5.04
CA SER A 282 3.86 7.84 3.66
C SER A 282 3.04 6.55 3.51
N PHE A 283 2.45 6.34 2.33
CA PHE A 283 1.66 5.15 2.04
C PHE A 283 2.54 4.07 1.37
N GLY A 284 3.22 3.30 2.21
CA GLY A 284 4.33 2.44 1.82
C GLY A 284 5.68 3.12 1.97
N TYR A 285 6.71 2.30 2.18
CA TYR A 285 8.10 2.70 2.49
C TYR A 285 9.13 1.90 1.69
N PHE A 286 8.75 0.78 1.11
CA PHE A 286 9.63 -0.19 0.46
C PHE A 286 9.30 -0.40 -1.04
N TYR A 287 10.18 -1.10 -1.77
CA TYR A 287 9.93 -1.48 -3.17
C TYR A 287 8.74 -2.45 -3.29
N TYR A 288 8.65 -3.41 -2.37
CA TYR A 288 7.40 -4.07 -2.00
C TYR A 288 7.18 -3.98 -0.49
N ASP A 289 6.03 -3.44 -0.13
CA ASP A 289 5.30 -3.72 1.11
C ASP A 289 3.79 -3.66 0.80
N GLU A 290 2.96 -4.12 1.73
CA GLU A 290 1.52 -4.24 1.54
C GLU A 290 0.79 -2.89 1.41
N ALA A 291 1.33 -1.81 1.99
CA ALA A 291 0.78 -0.46 1.83
C ALA A 291 1.13 0.11 0.45
N GLY A 292 2.35 -0.11 -0.03
CA GLY A 292 2.75 0.22 -1.40
C GLY A 292 1.89 -0.51 -2.43
N ALA A 293 1.63 -1.81 -2.24
CA ALA A 293 0.75 -2.59 -3.11
C ALA A 293 -0.70 -2.06 -3.12
N LEU A 294 -1.27 -1.77 -1.94
CA LEU A 294 -2.55 -1.07 -1.85
C LEU A 294 -2.52 0.29 -2.55
N GLY A 295 -1.40 1.02 -2.48
CA GLY A 295 -1.21 2.34 -3.08
C GLY A 295 -1.32 2.33 -4.60
N GLU A 296 -0.73 1.32 -5.24
CA GLU A 296 -0.86 1.08 -6.69
C GLU A 296 -2.30 0.76 -7.08
N GLY A 297 -2.95 -0.17 -6.36
CA GLY A 297 -4.35 -0.54 -6.61
C GLY A 297 -5.33 0.62 -6.38
N LEU A 298 -5.04 1.50 -5.43
CA LEU A 298 -5.79 2.73 -5.19
C LEU A 298 -5.56 3.78 -6.29
N ALA A 299 -4.33 3.94 -6.79
CA ALA A 299 -4.01 4.86 -7.87
C ALA A 299 -4.68 4.43 -9.20
N ASP A 300 -4.65 3.13 -9.52
CA ASP A 300 -5.43 2.53 -10.60
C ASP A 300 -6.93 2.80 -10.41
N PHE A 301 -7.47 2.61 -9.20
CA PHE A 301 -8.87 2.92 -8.93
C PHE A 301 -9.20 4.42 -9.03
N VAL A 302 -8.28 5.33 -8.70
CA VAL A 302 -8.48 6.78 -8.90
C VAL A 302 -8.64 7.11 -10.39
N SER A 303 -7.93 6.42 -11.28
CA SER A 303 -8.12 6.49 -12.74
C SER A 303 -9.48 5.92 -13.15
N TYR A 304 -9.85 4.72 -12.66
CA TYR A 304 -11.18 4.12 -12.91
C TYR A 304 -12.33 5.04 -12.52
N VAL A 305 -12.30 5.68 -11.35
CA VAL A 305 -13.37 6.59 -10.89
C VAL A 305 -13.54 7.81 -11.81
N GLN A 306 -12.56 8.14 -12.64
CA GLN A 306 -12.59 9.29 -13.54
C GLN A 306 -13.09 8.99 -14.95
N GLU A 307 -12.77 7.82 -15.52
CA GLU A 307 -13.16 7.47 -16.91
C GLU A 307 -14.00 6.18 -17.02
N LEU A 308 -14.19 5.47 -15.91
CA LEU A 308 -14.96 4.23 -15.79
C LEU A 308 -14.49 3.09 -16.71
N ARG A 309 -13.23 3.17 -17.18
CA ARG A 309 -12.52 2.18 -18.01
C ARG A 309 -11.76 1.18 -17.14
N THR A 310 -11.82 -0.10 -17.53
CA THR A 310 -11.28 -1.25 -16.79
C THR A 310 -9.87 -1.67 -17.19
N VAL A 311 -9.16 -0.84 -17.96
CA VAL A 311 -7.73 -1.00 -18.27
C VAL A 311 -7.01 0.33 -18.00
N PHE A 312 -5.79 0.24 -17.49
CA PHE A 312 -4.88 1.35 -17.22
C PHE A 312 -3.73 1.37 -18.24
N GLY A 313 -3.41 2.57 -18.75
CA GLY A 313 -2.19 2.86 -19.50
C GLY A 313 -2.17 2.36 -20.94
N GLU A 314 -3.31 2.21 -21.62
CA GLU A 314 -3.38 1.49 -22.91
C GLU A 314 -2.45 2.07 -23.99
N TRP A 315 -2.24 3.39 -24.01
CA TRP A 315 -1.37 4.04 -25.00
C TRP A 315 0.08 4.12 -24.55
N ALA A 316 0.35 4.65 -23.36
CA ALA A 316 1.72 4.93 -22.91
C ALA A 316 2.49 3.67 -22.46
N LEU A 317 1.78 2.73 -21.83
CA LEU A 317 2.38 1.55 -21.19
C LEU A 317 2.02 0.25 -21.91
N GLY A 318 0.75 0.06 -22.26
CA GLY A 318 0.26 -1.15 -22.92
C GLY A 318 0.78 -1.32 -24.33
N ARG A 319 0.49 -0.34 -25.20
CA ARG A 319 0.70 -0.46 -26.64
C ARG A 319 2.14 -0.75 -27.07
N PHE A 320 3.13 -0.24 -26.32
CA PHE A 320 4.55 -0.31 -26.71
C PHE A 320 5.44 -1.02 -25.68
N ASN A 321 5.09 -0.96 -24.38
CA ASN A 321 5.93 -1.44 -23.28
C ASN A 321 5.39 -2.68 -22.56
N ASN A 322 4.26 -3.26 -23.00
CA ASN A 322 3.61 -4.42 -22.36
C ASN A 322 3.37 -4.20 -20.84
N ALA A 323 3.05 -2.97 -20.44
CA ALA A 323 2.95 -2.56 -19.03
C ALA A 323 1.57 -2.00 -18.64
N ALA A 324 0.54 -2.21 -19.47
CA ALA A 324 -0.84 -1.90 -19.08
C ALA A 324 -1.34 -2.89 -18.02
N ARG A 325 -2.34 -2.47 -17.24
CA ARG A 325 -2.95 -3.29 -16.18
C ARG A 325 -4.48 -3.34 -16.33
N PRO A 326 -5.11 -4.52 -16.33
CA PRO A 326 -6.55 -4.64 -16.15
C PRO A 326 -6.97 -4.30 -14.71
N MET A 327 -8.24 -3.96 -14.54
CA MET A 327 -8.92 -3.74 -13.25
C MET A 327 -10.23 -4.54 -13.16
N SER A 328 -10.38 -5.59 -13.98
CA SER A 328 -11.55 -6.48 -13.99
C SER A 328 -11.20 -7.78 -14.70
N GLU A 329 -11.60 -8.94 -14.15
CA GLU A 329 -11.37 -10.24 -14.78
C GLU A 329 -12.23 -10.49 -16.04
N ARG A 330 -12.88 -9.44 -16.57
CA ARG A 330 -13.48 -9.44 -17.91
C ARG A 330 -12.47 -9.10 -19.01
N GLU A 331 -11.34 -8.51 -18.66
CA GLU A 331 -10.36 -8.05 -19.65
C GLU A 331 -9.57 -9.22 -20.25
N PRO A 332 -9.36 -9.25 -21.58
CA PRO A 332 -8.72 -10.38 -22.27
C PRO A 332 -7.20 -10.46 -22.06
N MET A 333 -6.64 -9.61 -21.18
CA MET A 333 -5.25 -9.68 -20.74
C MET A 333 -4.99 -10.81 -19.74
N HIS A 334 -6.04 -11.34 -19.11
CA HIS A 334 -5.90 -12.38 -18.10
C HIS A 334 -5.65 -13.78 -18.66
N VAL A 335 -5.04 -14.64 -17.83
CA VAL A 335 -4.95 -16.07 -18.09
C VAL A 335 -6.32 -16.75 -18.05
N ALA A 336 -6.48 -17.80 -18.86
CA ALA A 336 -7.67 -18.63 -18.83
C ALA A 336 -7.88 -19.24 -17.43
N GLY A 337 -9.06 -19.02 -16.84
CA GLY A 337 -9.40 -19.43 -15.48
C GLY A 337 -9.72 -18.28 -14.55
N LEU A 338 -9.30 -17.05 -14.89
CA LEU A 338 -9.81 -15.83 -14.24
C LEU A 338 -11.13 -15.38 -14.92
N ALA A 339 -12.10 -14.95 -14.10
CA ALA A 339 -13.40 -14.46 -14.54
C ALA A 339 -14.13 -13.74 -13.38
N PRO A 340 -15.09 -12.82 -13.65
CA PRO A 340 -15.72 -11.97 -12.63
C PRO A 340 -16.82 -12.68 -11.81
N ASN A 341 -16.58 -13.94 -11.42
CA ASN A 341 -17.48 -14.76 -10.61
C ASN A 341 -16.80 -15.17 -9.29
N GLU A 342 -17.58 -15.59 -8.29
CA GLU A 342 -17.11 -15.87 -6.92
C GLU A 342 -16.05 -16.99 -6.82
N ASP A 343 -15.94 -17.85 -7.83
CA ASP A 343 -14.98 -18.96 -7.87
C ASP A 343 -13.68 -18.64 -8.65
N SER A 344 -13.62 -17.51 -9.37
CA SER A 344 -12.60 -17.24 -10.40
C SER A 344 -11.94 -15.86 -10.33
N ARG A 345 -12.04 -15.15 -9.21
CA ARG A 345 -11.42 -13.82 -9.03
C ARG A 345 -9.89 -13.85 -8.97
N LEU A 346 -9.27 -12.69 -9.17
CA LEU A 346 -7.84 -12.44 -8.97
C LEU A 346 -7.50 -12.44 -7.46
N MET A 347 -7.55 -13.62 -6.84
CA MET A 347 -7.55 -13.76 -5.38
C MET A 347 -6.17 -13.64 -4.68
N TYR A 348 -6.18 -12.96 -3.55
CA TYR A 348 -5.14 -12.97 -2.54
C TYR A 348 -5.08 -14.33 -1.80
N PRO A 349 -3.89 -14.82 -1.39
CA PRO A 349 -2.55 -14.38 -1.78
C PRO A 349 -2.05 -15.06 -3.08
N GLN A 350 -2.91 -15.84 -3.76
CA GLN A 350 -2.50 -16.69 -4.88
C GLN A 350 -1.81 -15.88 -6.00
N TYR A 351 -2.38 -14.73 -6.36
CA TYR A 351 -1.95 -13.90 -7.48
C TYR A 351 -1.07 -12.69 -7.09
N LEU A 352 -0.48 -12.66 -5.89
CA LEU A 352 0.34 -11.50 -5.44
C LEU A 352 1.54 -11.18 -6.37
N ASN A 353 2.12 -12.20 -6.99
CA ASN A 353 3.30 -12.07 -7.86
C ASN A 353 2.96 -12.32 -9.35
N TYR A 354 1.68 -12.19 -9.73
CA TYR A 354 1.17 -12.46 -11.08
C TYR A 354 1.17 -11.20 -11.95
N ASP A 355 1.78 -11.31 -13.13
CA ASP A 355 1.73 -10.28 -14.18
C ASP A 355 0.84 -10.77 -15.33
N PRO A 356 -0.22 -10.03 -15.75
CA PRO A 356 -1.00 -10.42 -16.92
C PRO A 356 -0.21 -10.31 -18.25
N ASN A 357 0.87 -9.53 -18.28
CA ASN A 357 1.70 -9.32 -19.47
C ASN A 357 2.82 -10.37 -19.64
N ASP A 358 3.31 -10.96 -18.53
CA ASP A 358 4.09 -12.20 -18.54
C ASP A 358 3.63 -13.17 -17.43
N PRO A 359 2.54 -13.92 -17.67
CA PRO A 359 1.91 -14.76 -16.66
C PRO A 359 2.67 -16.05 -16.32
N ASN A 360 3.86 -16.26 -16.90
CA ASN A 360 4.75 -17.37 -16.56
C ASN A 360 5.91 -16.94 -15.64
N SER A 361 6.05 -15.64 -15.39
CA SER A 361 7.03 -15.04 -14.47
C SER A 361 6.50 -14.96 -13.03
N ILE A 362 7.40 -14.79 -12.06
CA ILE A 362 7.06 -14.60 -10.64
C ILE A 362 7.64 -13.25 -10.20
N ASN A 363 6.82 -12.21 -10.21
CA ASN A 363 7.25 -10.83 -10.00
C ASN A 363 6.78 -10.29 -8.65
N GLU A 364 7.64 -10.33 -7.62
CA GLU A 364 7.39 -9.62 -6.35
C GLU A 364 7.51 -8.11 -6.60
N TYR A 365 6.38 -7.48 -6.89
CA TYR A 365 6.32 -6.05 -7.21
C TYR A 365 4.96 -5.46 -6.83
N ARG A 366 5.00 -4.30 -6.16
CA ARG A 366 3.79 -3.63 -5.64
C ARG A 366 2.70 -3.37 -6.70
N HIS A 367 3.08 -3.06 -7.95
CA HIS A 367 2.12 -2.84 -9.04
C HIS A 367 1.36 -4.11 -9.45
N GLN A 368 1.99 -5.29 -9.30
CA GLN A 368 1.35 -6.55 -9.65
C GLN A 368 0.38 -6.98 -8.55
N ALA A 369 0.83 -6.95 -7.29
CA ALA A 369 0.00 -7.18 -6.11
C ALA A 369 -1.20 -6.20 -6.02
N GLY A 370 -0.98 -4.93 -6.36
CA GLY A 370 -2.00 -3.88 -6.32
C GLY A 370 -3.20 -4.12 -7.23
N GLN A 371 -3.06 -4.90 -8.31
CA GLN A 371 -4.17 -5.27 -9.19
C GLN A 371 -5.28 -6.02 -8.43
N ILE A 372 -4.94 -6.85 -7.45
CA ILE A 372 -5.92 -7.54 -6.58
C ILE A 372 -6.86 -6.52 -5.93
N PHE A 373 -6.33 -5.37 -5.52
CA PHE A 373 -7.11 -4.33 -4.86
C PHE A 373 -7.90 -3.46 -5.83
N SER A 374 -7.34 -3.09 -6.99
CA SER A 374 -8.09 -2.34 -8.00
C SER A 374 -9.28 -3.15 -8.54
N HIS A 375 -9.10 -4.46 -8.77
CA HIS A 375 -10.19 -5.37 -9.15
C HIS A 375 -11.28 -5.45 -8.08
N PHE A 376 -10.89 -5.60 -6.80
CA PHE A 376 -11.84 -5.61 -5.68
C PHE A 376 -12.65 -4.30 -5.60
N LEU A 377 -12.00 -3.14 -5.71
CA LEU A 377 -12.67 -1.83 -5.65
C LEU A 377 -13.61 -1.59 -6.86
N VAL A 378 -13.22 -2.02 -8.06
CA VAL A 378 -14.09 -2.02 -9.25
C VAL A 378 -15.30 -2.94 -9.03
N ALA A 379 -15.09 -4.16 -8.54
CA ALA A 379 -16.18 -5.10 -8.28
C ALA A 379 -17.14 -4.63 -7.17
N LEU A 380 -16.65 -3.89 -6.15
CA LEU A 380 -17.50 -3.24 -5.14
C LEU A 380 -18.34 -2.12 -5.75
N ALA A 381 -17.80 -1.35 -6.70
CA ALA A 381 -18.57 -0.36 -7.43
C ALA A 381 -19.63 -1.01 -8.34
N GLU A 382 -19.30 -2.09 -9.06
CA GLU A 382 -20.29 -2.85 -9.84
C GLU A 382 -21.38 -3.47 -8.97
N ASP A 383 -21.04 -3.92 -7.76
CA ASP A 383 -22.02 -4.48 -6.83
C ASP A 383 -22.95 -3.41 -6.23
N PHE A 384 -22.47 -2.18 -6.02
CA PHE A 384 -23.31 -1.02 -5.71
C PHE A 384 -24.22 -0.60 -6.88
N GLU A 385 -23.77 -0.74 -8.14
CA GLU A 385 -24.60 -0.55 -9.34
C GLU A 385 -25.69 -1.63 -9.47
N SER A 386 -25.41 -2.86 -9.03
CA SER A 386 -26.31 -4.01 -9.17
C SER A 386 -27.72 -3.80 -8.57
N THR A 387 -28.70 -4.52 -9.14
CA THR A 387 -30.11 -4.49 -8.70
C THR A 387 -30.33 -4.98 -7.27
N ASP A 388 -29.38 -5.75 -6.75
CA ASP A 388 -29.50 -6.47 -5.47
C ASP A 388 -28.55 -5.89 -4.41
N GLY A 389 -27.67 -4.97 -4.82
CA GLY A 389 -26.91 -4.05 -3.97
C GLY A 389 -27.64 -2.72 -3.82
N CYS A 390 -27.08 -1.63 -4.36
CA CYS A 390 -27.59 -0.26 -4.15
C CYS A 390 -28.24 0.42 -5.36
N LYS A 391 -28.37 -0.25 -6.53
CA LYS A 391 -29.07 0.29 -7.72
C LYS A 391 -28.55 1.67 -8.16
N MET A 392 -27.27 1.94 -7.96
CA MET A 392 -26.63 3.20 -8.32
C MET A 392 -26.32 3.25 -9.82
N ASP A 393 -26.15 4.43 -10.40
CA ASP A 393 -25.43 4.53 -11.67
C ASP A 393 -23.92 4.29 -11.44
N LYS A 394 -23.22 3.83 -12.47
CA LYS A 394 -21.79 3.48 -12.41
C LYS A 394 -20.89 4.58 -11.85
N GLN A 395 -21.18 5.86 -12.14
CA GLN A 395 -20.36 6.98 -11.69
C GLN A 395 -20.60 7.29 -10.20
N THR A 396 -21.87 7.28 -9.77
CA THR A 396 -22.26 7.40 -8.35
C THR A 396 -21.69 6.26 -7.52
N ALA A 397 -21.76 5.02 -8.02
CA ALA A 397 -21.21 3.84 -7.36
C ALA A 397 -19.70 3.95 -7.13
N ALA A 398 -18.93 4.25 -8.19
CA ALA A 398 -17.48 4.47 -8.11
C ALA A 398 -17.12 5.61 -7.14
N ASN A 399 -17.92 6.69 -7.13
CA ASN A 399 -17.76 7.80 -6.19
C ASN A 399 -18.08 7.45 -4.73
N TYR A 400 -18.98 6.50 -4.45
CA TYR A 400 -19.18 6.01 -3.08
C TYR A 400 -18.02 5.14 -2.60
N VAL A 401 -17.47 4.27 -3.45
CA VAL A 401 -16.24 3.51 -3.12
C VAL A 401 -15.07 4.47 -2.86
N MET A 402 -14.92 5.54 -3.65
CA MET A 402 -13.92 6.59 -3.41
C MET A 402 -14.08 7.28 -2.04
N LYS A 403 -15.31 7.50 -1.57
CA LYS A 403 -15.60 8.09 -0.24
C LYS A 403 -15.29 7.11 0.91
N LEU A 404 -15.52 5.82 0.70
CA LEU A 404 -15.15 4.77 1.64
C LEU A 404 -13.62 4.66 1.78
N VAL A 405 -12.89 4.84 0.69
CA VAL A 405 -11.42 5.00 0.66
C VAL A 405 -10.98 6.27 1.41
N MET A 406 -11.66 7.42 1.23
CA MET A 406 -11.36 8.66 1.96
C MET A 406 -11.45 8.48 3.48
N GLU A 407 -12.56 7.93 3.99
CA GLU A 407 -12.71 7.58 5.41
C GLU A 407 -11.61 6.64 5.90
N SER A 408 -11.30 5.60 5.11
CA SER A 408 -10.33 4.57 5.52
C SER A 408 -8.92 5.10 5.64
N LEU A 409 -8.45 5.86 4.65
CA LEU A 409 -7.13 6.50 4.70
C LEU A 409 -7.05 7.52 5.84
N ALA A 410 -8.12 8.30 6.07
CA ALA A 410 -8.16 9.27 7.17
C ALA A 410 -8.08 8.60 8.55
N GLU A 411 -8.68 7.42 8.77
CA GLU A 411 -8.53 6.68 10.04
C GLU A 411 -7.12 6.09 10.19
N LEU A 412 -6.63 5.40 9.15
CA LEU A 412 -5.37 4.65 9.19
C LEU A 412 -4.15 5.55 9.37
N GLY A 413 -4.14 6.72 8.70
CA GLY A 413 -3.05 7.69 8.78
C GLY A 413 -3.05 8.59 10.01
N ASP A 414 -4.01 8.43 10.94
CA ASP A 414 -4.20 9.39 12.03
C ASP A 414 -3.11 9.34 13.09
N ARG A 415 -2.29 10.39 13.12
CA ARG A 415 -1.30 10.65 14.15
C ARG A 415 -1.84 11.37 15.38
N THR A 416 -3.08 11.87 15.35
CA THR A 416 -3.74 12.37 16.58
C THR A 416 -4.16 11.24 17.53
N SER A 417 -3.99 9.98 17.09
CA SER A 417 -4.30 8.77 17.85
C SER A 417 -5.79 8.62 18.22
N ARG A 418 -6.69 9.25 17.44
CA ARG A 418 -8.14 9.24 17.68
C ARG A 418 -8.91 8.43 16.65
N GLY A 419 -8.54 8.49 15.38
CA GLY A 419 -9.27 7.96 14.23
C GLY A 419 -10.59 8.69 13.92
N GLY A 420 -10.94 9.75 14.67
CA GLY A 420 -12.19 10.49 14.53
C GLY A 420 -12.36 11.55 15.62
N ASP A 421 -13.03 12.66 15.32
CA ASP A 421 -13.11 13.83 16.23
C ASP A 421 -13.97 13.57 17.48
N THR A 422 -14.84 12.55 17.40
CA THR A 422 -15.71 12.03 18.46
C THR A 422 -15.01 11.11 19.47
N ARG A 423 -13.76 10.72 19.20
CA ARG A 423 -13.05 9.64 19.91
C ARG A 423 -11.96 10.15 20.87
N GLY A 424 -11.61 9.29 21.83
CA GLY A 424 -10.51 9.50 22.77
C GLY A 424 -9.13 9.26 22.15
N LEU A 425 -8.08 9.60 22.89
CA LEU A 425 -6.70 9.27 22.54
C LEU A 425 -6.44 7.76 22.69
N GLY A 426 -5.47 7.23 21.94
CA GLY A 426 -5.11 5.81 21.92
C GLY A 426 -6.05 4.91 21.11
N TYR A 427 -7.12 5.46 20.49
CA TYR A 427 -8.11 4.66 19.75
C TYR A 427 -7.51 4.01 18.48
N VAL A 428 -6.54 4.69 17.84
CA VAL A 428 -5.65 4.11 16.81
C VAL A 428 -4.21 4.57 17.03
N ASN A 429 -3.27 3.84 16.45
CA ASN A 429 -1.85 4.20 16.30
C ASN A 429 -1.15 4.52 17.64
N HIS A 430 -1.56 3.81 18.70
CA HIS A 430 -0.99 3.81 20.05
C HIS A 430 -1.00 5.14 20.83
N SER A 431 -0.19 6.12 20.43
CA SER A 431 -0.08 7.44 21.05
C SER A 431 0.25 8.50 19.99
N ALA A 432 0.07 9.78 20.30
CA ALA A 432 0.42 10.84 19.35
C ALA A 432 1.93 10.85 19.03
N ASP A 433 2.77 10.67 20.06
CA ASP A 433 4.21 10.81 19.97
C ASP A 433 4.88 9.61 19.26
N HIS A 434 4.37 8.38 19.43
CA HIS A 434 4.88 7.18 18.73
C HIS A 434 4.15 6.86 17.41
N SER A 435 3.13 7.64 17.04
CA SER A 435 2.27 7.37 15.88
C SER A 435 3.02 7.11 14.57
N THR A 436 4.12 7.82 14.31
CA THR A 436 4.94 7.63 13.09
C THR A 436 5.57 6.24 13.05
N ASP A 437 6.24 5.82 14.13
CA ASP A 437 6.86 4.50 14.23
C ASP A 437 5.82 3.37 14.29
N TRP A 438 4.63 3.66 14.83
CA TRP A 438 3.50 2.73 14.76
C TRP A 438 3.08 2.44 13.33
N ILE A 439 2.77 3.49 12.56
CA ILE A 439 2.25 3.35 11.19
C ILE A 439 3.36 2.92 10.20
N ARG A 440 4.63 3.22 10.49
CA ARG A 440 5.79 2.82 9.65
C ARG A 440 6.27 1.39 9.93
N HIS A 441 6.33 0.96 11.21
CA HIS A 441 6.99 -0.29 11.59
C HIS A 441 6.10 -1.24 12.40
N VAL A 442 5.52 -0.78 13.53
CA VAL A 442 4.95 -1.65 14.57
C VAL A 442 3.54 -2.16 14.25
N LYS A 443 2.72 -1.40 13.53
CA LYS A 443 1.38 -1.77 13.03
C LYS A 443 1.10 -1.05 11.70
N PRO A 444 1.83 -1.37 10.61
CA PRO A 444 1.72 -0.70 9.34
C PRO A 444 0.49 -1.16 8.56
N ILE A 445 0.07 -0.33 7.62
CA ILE A 445 -1.11 -0.57 6.78
C ILE A 445 -0.88 -1.82 5.91
N THR A 446 -1.85 -2.72 5.93
CA THR A 446 -1.84 -4.01 5.22
C THR A 446 -3.21 -4.28 4.60
N TYR A 447 -3.32 -5.22 3.66
CA TYR A 447 -4.62 -5.62 3.08
C TYR A 447 -5.66 -5.91 4.18
N ARG A 448 -5.29 -6.67 5.23
CA ARG A 448 -6.16 -6.92 6.38
C ARG A 448 -6.67 -5.63 7.02
N GLN A 449 -5.77 -4.75 7.45
CA GLN A 449 -6.14 -3.55 8.21
C GLN A 449 -6.95 -2.58 7.36
N PHE A 450 -6.55 -2.38 6.09
CA PHE A 450 -7.27 -1.52 5.17
C PHE A 450 -8.70 -2.03 4.93
N LEU A 451 -8.87 -3.34 4.70
CA LEU A 451 -10.18 -3.92 4.46
C LEU A 451 -11.06 -3.98 5.70
N GLN A 452 -10.49 -4.19 6.89
CA GLN A 452 -11.25 -4.10 8.15
C GLN A 452 -11.84 -2.69 8.30
N THR A 453 -11.03 -1.64 8.13
CA THR A 453 -11.47 -0.25 8.18
C THR A 453 -12.44 0.10 7.05
N LEU A 454 -12.16 -0.29 5.80
CA LEU A 454 -13.07 -0.08 4.66
C LEU A 454 -14.42 -0.76 4.87
N SER A 455 -14.43 -1.96 5.46
CA SER A 455 -15.65 -2.71 5.76
C SER A 455 -16.44 -2.05 6.88
N LYS A 456 -15.76 -1.55 7.93
CA LYS A 456 -16.34 -0.74 9.00
C LYS A 456 -17.03 0.51 8.43
N TYR A 457 -16.38 1.27 7.55
CA TYR A 457 -17.02 2.42 6.91
C TYR A 457 -18.13 2.04 5.93
N THR A 458 -17.99 0.93 5.19
CA THR A 458 -19.08 0.42 4.33
C THR A 458 -20.33 0.11 5.15
N MET A 459 -20.20 -0.49 6.33
CA MET A 459 -21.34 -0.76 7.23
C MET A 459 -21.89 0.51 7.88
N ARG A 460 -21.06 1.51 8.18
CA ARG A 460 -21.49 2.80 8.78
C ARG A 460 -22.21 3.72 7.81
N LEU A 461 -21.84 3.69 6.52
CA LEU A 461 -22.41 4.52 5.45
C LEU A 461 -23.50 3.78 4.64
N MET A 462 -23.14 2.65 4.03
CA MET A 462 -24.00 1.91 3.10
C MET A 462 -24.87 0.87 3.81
N GLY A 463 -24.37 0.30 4.91
CA GLY A 463 -25.10 -0.61 5.80
C GLY A 463 -26.04 0.07 6.81
N ASN A 464 -26.19 1.40 6.74
CA ASN A 464 -26.93 2.18 7.72
C ASN A 464 -28.25 2.75 7.14
N PRO A 465 -29.43 2.23 7.52
CA PRO A 465 -30.71 2.70 7.00
C PRO A 465 -31.05 4.14 7.40
N ALA A 466 -30.44 4.70 8.45
CA ALA A 466 -30.68 6.08 8.88
C ALA A 466 -30.06 7.12 7.93
N LEU A 467 -29.03 6.75 7.16
CA LEU A 467 -28.38 7.63 6.18
C LEU A 467 -28.97 7.51 4.77
N ASN A 468 -29.68 6.41 4.47
CA ASN A 468 -30.39 6.17 3.21
C ASN A 468 -29.52 6.28 1.92
N LEU A 469 -28.20 6.09 2.03
CA LEU A 469 -27.27 6.26 0.92
C LEU A 469 -27.40 5.19 -0.18
N CYS A 470 -27.92 4.01 0.18
CA CYS A 470 -28.11 2.86 -0.72
C CYS A 470 -29.49 2.88 -1.42
N ASN A 471 -29.95 4.06 -1.88
CA ASN A 471 -31.18 4.27 -2.66
C ASN A 471 -32.47 3.62 -2.07
N GLY A 472 -32.74 3.80 -0.77
CA GLY A 472 -33.87 3.18 -0.08
C GLY A 472 -33.64 1.73 0.36
N GLY A 473 -32.50 1.13 -0.01
CA GLY A 473 -32.02 -0.15 0.49
C GLY A 473 -30.95 0.00 1.57
N VAL A 474 -30.30 -1.13 1.89
CA VAL A 474 -29.19 -1.23 2.84
C VAL A 474 -28.19 -2.24 2.29
N TYR A 475 -26.90 -1.89 2.24
CA TYR A 475 -25.85 -2.80 1.79
C TYR A 475 -25.47 -3.76 2.93
N GLY A 476 -25.87 -5.03 2.82
CA GLY A 476 -25.76 -6.01 3.90
C GLY A 476 -24.36 -6.54 4.14
N GLN A 477 -24.03 -6.80 5.42
CA GLN A 477 -22.77 -7.41 5.86
C GLN A 477 -22.44 -8.71 5.10
N ASP A 478 -23.39 -9.61 4.98
CA ASP A 478 -23.25 -10.90 4.29
C ASP A 478 -22.82 -10.77 2.82
N ARG A 479 -23.29 -9.72 2.14
CA ARG A 479 -22.93 -9.41 0.74
C ARG A 479 -21.50 -8.89 0.63
N LEU A 480 -21.13 -7.96 1.52
CA LEU A 480 -19.78 -7.42 1.60
C LEU A 480 -18.75 -8.51 1.90
N GLU A 481 -19.02 -9.36 2.89
CA GLU A 481 -18.11 -10.43 3.30
C GLU A 481 -17.87 -11.44 2.18
N LYS A 482 -18.91 -11.83 1.42
CA LYS A 482 -18.77 -12.75 0.28
C LYS A 482 -18.01 -12.13 -0.87
N LEU A 483 -18.22 -10.85 -1.17
CA LEU A 483 -17.42 -10.14 -2.18
C LEU A 483 -15.95 -10.08 -1.77
N ILE A 484 -15.65 -9.70 -0.53
CA ILE A 484 -14.28 -9.69 0.02
C ILE A 484 -13.68 -11.11 0.01
N ASP A 485 -14.42 -12.12 0.45
CA ASP A 485 -13.92 -13.50 0.47
C ASP A 485 -13.71 -14.07 -0.94
N SER A 486 -14.49 -13.68 -1.95
CA SER A 486 -14.25 -14.12 -3.34
C SER A 486 -12.86 -13.74 -3.85
N TYR A 487 -12.29 -12.63 -3.36
CA TYR A 487 -10.91 -12.20 -3.61
C TYR A 487 -9.89 -12.79 -2.62
N GLY A 488 -10.27 -13.70 -1.71
CA GLY A 488 -9.40 -14.24 -0.67
C GLY A 488 -9.00 -13.22 0.41
N LEU A 489 -9.75 -12.12 0.52
CA LEU A 489 -9.40 -10.91 1.27
C LEU A 489 -10.10 -10.79 2.64
N LEU A 490 -10.85 -11.80 3.11
CA LEU A 490 -11.59 -11.77 4.39
C LEU A 490 -10.68 -12.14 5.59
N LEU A 491 -9.64 -11.33 5.77
CA LEU A 491 -8.48 -11.59 6.63
C LEU A 491 -8.64 -11.14 8.10
N PHE A 492 -9.83 -10.69 8.50
CA PHE A 492 -10.19 -10.27 9.86
C PHE A 492 -11.40 -11.04 10.38
N ARG A 493 -11.58 -11.13 11.71
CA ARG A 493 -12.70 -11.84 12.39
C ARG A 493 -13.70 -10.86 13.03
N SER A 494 -13.32 -9.62 13.21
CA SER A 494 -14.12 -8.53 13.76
C SER A 494 -13.95 -7.25 12.94
N TYR A 495 -14.91 -6.32 13.03
CA TYR A 495 -14.85 -5.03 12.33
C TYR A 495 -14.04 -3.96 13.07
N ASN A 496 -13.50 -4.24 14.27
CA ASN A 496 -12.80 -3.30 15.12
C ASN A 496 -13.53 -1.93 15.23
N ASP A 497 -14.81 -1.98 15.64
CA ASP A 497 -15.65 -0.79 15.81
C ASP A 497 -15.30 0.03 17.08
N LYS A 498 -14.49 -0.53 17.98
CA LYS A 498 -14.15 0.05 19.31
C LYS A 498 -12.71 0.54 19.44
N GLY A 499 -11.85 0.32 18.44
CA GLY A 499 -10.47 0.78 18.45
C GLY A 499 -9.61 0.06 19.48
N ASN A 500 -8.31 0.38 19.45
CA ASN A 500 -7.25 -0.40 20.08
C ASN A 500 -6.70 0.24 21.36
N ALA A 501 -7.44 1.15 22.00
CA ALA A 501 -7.00 1.88 23.19
C ALA A 501 -6.88 0.98 24.43
N VAL A 502 -5.95 1.32 25.33
CA VAL A 502 -5.79 0.67 26.66
C VAL A 502 -7.11 0.67 27.46
N SER A 503 -7.97 1.66 27.23
CA SER A 503 -9.29 1.84 27.85
C SER A 503 -10.46 1.27 27.05
N SER A 504 -10.25 0.75 25.84
CA SER A 504 -11.32 0.20 25.00
C SER A 504 -11.89 -1.09 25.60
N LEU A 505 -13.22 -1.21 25.56
CA LEU A 505 -13.91 -2.46 25.84
C LEU A 505 -13.56 -3.45 24.72
N ARG A 506 -12.73 -4.46 25.03
CA ARG A 506 -12.21 -5.48 24.11
C ARG A 506 -13.29 -6.48 23.63
N THR A 507 -14.40 -5.98 23.10
CA THR A 507 -15.50 -6.73 22.48
C THR A 507 -16.15 -5.95 21.33
N SER A 508 -15.52 -5.93 20.14
CA SER A 508 -16.13 -5.42 18.91
C SER A 508 -17.51 -6.05 18.65
N GLU A 509 -18.52 -5.20 18.50
CA GLU A 509 -19.93 -5.62 18.42
C GLU A 509 -20.32 -6.23 17.07
N ARG A 510 -19.61 -5.90 15.99
CA ARG A 510 -19.75 -6.58 14.69
C ARG A 510 -18.61 -7.57 14.49
N GLN A 511 -18.98 -8.85 14.49
CA GLN A 511 -18.13 -10.00 14.20
C GLN A 511 -18.39 -10.45 12.76
N VAL A 512 -17.37 -11.00 12.10
CA VAL A 512 -17.50 -11.58 10.74
C VAL A 512 -18.28 -12.89 10.79
N ILE A 513 -19.19 -13.11 9.83
CA ILE A 513 -19.99 -14.34 9.76
C ILE A 513 -19.07 -15.51 9.34
N PRO A 514 -18.82 -16.54 10.20
CA PRO A 514 -17.76 -17.51 9.91
C PRO A 514 -17.99 -18.36 8.66
N THR A 515 -19.25 -18.55 8.25
CA THR A 515 -19.63 -19.29 7.04
C THR A 515 -19.37 -18.53 5.73
N ASN A 516 -19.05 -17.23 5.80
CA ASN A 516 -18.74 -16.41 4.63
C ASN A 516 -17.24 -16.42 4.28
N ARG A 517 -16.40 -17.06 5.11
CA ARG A 517 -14.99 -17.31 4.80
C ARG A 517 -14.83 -18.70 4.17
N LEU A 518 -14.88 -18.76 2.83
CA LEU A 518 -14.81 -19.99 2.03
C LEU A 518 -13.51 -20.09 1.22
N LYS A 519 -12.92 -18.96 0.81
CA LYS A 519 -11.64 -18.88 0.07
C LYS A 519 -10.50 -18.36 0.93
N SER A 520 -10.75 -17.30 1.71
CA SER A 520 -9.70 -16.63 2.50
C SER A 520 -9.20 -17.57 3.58
N SER A 521 -7.91 -17.86 3.60
CA SER A 521 -7.34 -18.87 4.49
C SER A 521 -6.42 -18.23 5.52
N LEU A 522 -6.80 -18.36 6.80
CA LEU A 522 -6.00 -17.92 7.94
C LEU A 522 -5.09 -19.06 8.43
N VAL A 523 -3.84 -18.74 8.78
CA VAL A 523 -2.82 -19.73 9.15
C VAL A 523 -2.22 -19.39 10.53
N PRO A 524 -2.08 -20.36 11.47
CA PRO A 524 -1.43 -20.12 12.76
C PRO A 524 0.04 -19.69 12.62
N LYS A 525 0.48 -18.72 13.43
CA LYS A 525 1.84 -18.16 13.34
C LYS A 525 2.96 -19.16 13.64
N ASP A 526 2.69 -20.19 14.43
CA ASP A 526 3.68 -21.22 14.77
C ASP A 526 4.07 -22.13 13.60
N LEU A 527 3.36 -22.05 12.47
CA LEU A 527 3.77 -22.69 11.21
C LEU A 527 4.81 -21.87 10.44
N LEU A 528 5.15 -20.66 10.89
CA LEU A 528 6.31 -19.89 10.41
C LEU A 528 7.54 -20.26 11.23
N ILE A 529 8.49 -20.93 10.58
CA ILE A 529 9.72 -21.46 11.19
C ILE A 529 10.95 -21.12 10.34
N PHE A 530 12.16 -21.46 10.79
CA PHE A 530 13.30 -21.59 9.88
C PHE A 530 13.15 -22.83 8.99
N ASP A 531 13.78 -22.79 7.81
CA ASP A 531 13.91 -23.92 6.89
C ASP A 531 14.32 -25.22 7.61
N PRO A 532 13.44 -26.26 7.66
CA PRO A 532 13.69 -27.47 8.43
C PRO A 532 14.59 -28.49 7.70
N ARG A 533 15.07 -28.17 6.49
CA ARG A 533 15.96 -29.05 5.71
C ARG A 533 17.33 -29.15 6.38
N GLU A 534 17.89 -30.36 6.40
CA GLU A 534 19.19 -30.61 7.03
C GLU A 534 20.30 -29.74 6.40
N ASN A 535 21.08 -29.07 7.24
CA ASN A 535 22.15 -28.14 6.84
C ASN A 535 21.67 -26.91 6.02
N ALA A 536 20.37 -26.59 6.00
CA ALA A 536 19.90 -25.31 5.46
C ALA A 536 20.44 -24.14 6.29
N SER A 537 20.86 -23.06 5.63
CA SER A 537 21.22 -21.84 6.35
C SER A 537 19.98 -21.22 6.98
N LYS A 538 20.11 -20.69 8.20
CA LYS A 538 19.05 -19.92 8.86
C LYS A 538 18.87 -18.52 8.27
N ALA A 539 19.90 -17.98 7.62
CA ALA A 539 19.86 -16.66 7.00
C ALA A 539 20.87 -16.53 5.86
N PHE A 540 20.73 -15.47 5.06
CA PHE A 540 21.68 -15.02 4.06
C PHE A 540 22.28 -13.72 4.56
N VAL A 541 23.63 -13.64 4.57
CA VAL A 541 24.37 -12.47 5.04
C VAL A 541 24.98 -11.74 3.85
N PHE A 542 24.83 -10.42 3.85
CA PHE A 542 25.32 -9.52 2.81
C PHE A 542 26.31 -8.55 3.45
N ASP A 543 27.60 -8.72 3.19
CA ASP A 543 28.68 -7.90 3.77
C ASP A 543 29.54 -7.21 2.70
N ARG A 544 29.20 -7.36 1.42
CA ARG A 544 30.01 -6.85 0.29
C ARG A 544 29.93 -5.32 0.20
N ARG A 545 31.08 -4.63 0.32
CA ARG A 545 31.23 -3.16 0.27
C ARG A 545 30.39 -2.44 -0.79
N ALA A 546 30.30 -2.98 -2.01
CA ALA A 546 29.56 -2.39 -3.11
C ALA A 546 28.04 -2.39 -2.88
N ASP A 547 27.51 -3.50 -2.37
CA ASP A 547 26.07 -3.73 -2.25
C ASP A 547 25.53 -2.93 -1.05
N ILE A 548 26.29 -2.88 0.06
CA ILE A 548 26.02 -1.99 1.20
C ILE A 548 26.10 -0.51 0.80
N ASN A 549 27.12 -0.12 0.01
CA ASN A 549 27.22 1.25 -0.51
C ASN A 549 25.98 1.67 -1.31
N ASN A 550 25.39 0.75 -2.08
CA ASN A 550 24.18 1.03 -2.85
C ASN A 550 22.95 1.12 -1.94
N ALA A 551 22.83 0.22 -0.95
CA ALA A 551 21.75 0.27 0.05
C ALA A 551 21.74 1.59 0.84
N LEU A 552 22.89 2.06 1.32
CA LEU A 552 23.00 3.33 2.05
C LEU A 552 22.73 4.56 1.16
N LYS A 553 23.19 4.57 -0.09
CA LYS A 553 22.98 5.71 -1.02
C LYS A 553 21.53 5.88 -1.45
N ASN A 554 20.81 4.77 -1.62
CA ASN A 554 19.43 4.79 -2.10
C ASN A 554 18.42 5.10 -0.98
N ASN A 555 18.82 5.00 0.29
CA ASN A 555 17.94 5.16 1.44
C ASN A 555 18.54 6.16 2.46
N PRO A 556 18.33 7.49 2.27
CA PRO A 556 18.98 8.53 3.07
C PRO A 556 18.53 8.62 4.54
N ASP A 557 17.53 7.82 4.94
CA ASP A 557 17.16 7.60 6.34
C ASP A 557 18.23 6.77 7.07
N ILE A 558 18.89 5.83 6.39
CA ILE A 558 19.86 4.90 6.98
C ILE A 558 21.15 5.65 7.33
N LYS A 559 21.41 5.83 8.62
CA LYS A 559 22.58 6.57 9.14
C LYS A 559 23.34 5.69 10.12
N PRO A 560 24.41 5.02 9.66
CA PRO A 560 25.33 4.31 10.54
C PRO A 560 25.94 5.25 11.61
N SER A 561 26.28 4.65 12.74
CA SER A 561 27.06 5.23 13.83
C SER A 561 28.41 5.75 13.33
N PRO A 562 28.93 6.87 13.87
CA PRO A 562 30.27 7.38 13.53
C PRO A 562 31.44 6.41 13.82
N LEU A 563 31.19 5.30 14.53
CA LEU A 563 32.15 4.23 14.78
C LEU A 563 32.30 3.27 13.58
N ILE A 564 31.31 3.22 12.68
CA ILE A 564 31.41 2.52 11.41
C ILE A 564 32.28 3.34 10.47
N ASP A 565 33.24 2.68 9.83
CA ASP A 565 34.12 3.29 8.84
C ASP A 565 33.29 3.80 7.65
N SER A 566 33.27 5.11 7.40
CA SER A 566 32.43 5.72 6.34
C SER A 566 32.82 5.30 4.92
N GLU A 567 34.01 4.71 4.75
CA GLU A 567 34.43 4.10 3.50
C GLU A 567 33.91 2.65 3.36
N LEU A 568 33.47 2.01 4.45
CA LEU A 568 33.15 0.59 4.58
C LEU A 568 34.33 -0.31 4.22
N LYS A 569 35.52 -0.03 4.78
CA LYS A 569 36.75 -0.78 4.50
C LYS A 569 36.78 -2.22 5.05
N PHE A 570 35.98 -2.53 6.06
CA PHE A 570 35.91 -3.87 6.67
C PHE A 570 35.02 -4.83 5.88
N ASN A 571 33.93 -4.31 5.31
CA ASN A 571 32.97 -5.01 4.46
C ASN A 571 33.63 -5.72 3.26
N ASN A 572 33.88 -7.02 3.37
CA ASN A 572 34.85 -7.71 2.50
C ASN A 572 34.24 -8.69 1.48
N GLY A 573 32.98 -9.09 1.65
CA GLY A 573 32.26 -10.02 0.77
C GLY A 573 32.44 -11.50 1.14
N ASN A 574 32.66 -11.82 2.42
CA ASN A 574 32.86 -13.19 2.92
C ASN A 574 31.57 -13.93 3.33
N ALA A 575 30.42 -13.24 3.32
CA ALA A 575 29.11 -13.71 3.82
C ALA A 575 29.11 -14.17 5.30
N LYS A 576 29.96 -13.53 6.13
CA LYS A 576 30.01 -13.63 7.60
C LYS A 576 29.59 -12.30 8.23
N ILE A 577 29.69 -12.23 9.56
CA ILE A 577 29.48 -11.01 10.36
C ILE A 577 30.79 -10.75 11.12
N SER A 578 31.48 -9.66 10.76
CA SER A 578 32.83 -9.33 11.24
C SER A 578 32.87 -7.92 11.86
N PRO A 579 33.83 -7.60 12.77
CA PRO A 579 33.86 -6.31 13.48
C PRO A 579 34.06 -5.10 12.55
N GLY A 580 33.30 -4.03 12.76
CA GLY A 580 33.39 -2.77 12.01
C GLY A 580 32.61 -2.74 10.69
N GLU A 581 31.80 -3.77 10.41
CA GLU A 581 30.98 -3.88 9.20
C GLU A 581 29.56 -3.33 9.39
N VAL A 582 28.92 -2.95 8.29
CA VAL A 582 27.45 -2.95 8.18
C VAL A 582 27.03 -4.19 7.40
N VAL A 583 26.18 -5.03 7.98
CA VAL A 583 25.75 -6.30 7.37
C VAL A 583 24.25 -6.28 7.09
N GLY A 584 23.86 -6.73 5.90
CA GLY A 584 22.48 -7.09 5.58
C GLY A 584 22.20 -8.54 5.99
N LEU A 585 20.98 -8.81 6.46
CA LEU A 585 20.51 -10.12 6.88
C LEU A 585 19.11 -10.40 6.33
N ALA A 586 18.96 -11.47 5.54
CA ALA A 586 17.66 -12.00 5.13
C ALA A 586 17.44 -13.37 5.79
N LEU A 587 16.39 -13.50 6.62
CA LEU A 587 16.09 -14.77 7.31
C LEU A 587 15.49 -15.81 6.35
N ASN A 588 16.04 -17.02 6.35
CA ASN A 588 15.54 -18.14 5.54
C ASN A 588 14.33 -18.81 6.23
N LEU A 589 13.24 -18.05 6.29
CA LEU A 589 11.97 -18.51 6.86
C LEU A 589 11.25 -19.48 5.91
N TYR A 590 10.44 -20.36 6.49
CA TYR A 590 9.76 -21.46 5.83
C TYR A 590 8.30 -21.54 6.29
N ASN A 591 7.40 -21.68 5.33
CA ASN A 591 5.98 -21.89 5.56
C ASN A 591 5.69 -23.39 5.75
N ASN A 592 5.58 -23.82 7.00
CA ASN A 592 5.29 -25.21 7.37
C ASN A 592 3.79 -25.57 7.32
N SER A 593 2.95 -24.74 6.68
CA SER A 593 1.53 -25.04 6.48
C SER A 593 1.24 -25.63 5.10
N ASN A 594 -0.03 -25.94 4.84
CA ASN A 594 -0.53 -26.38 3.53
C ASN A 594 -1.17 -25.23 2.72
N THR A 595 -1.02 -23.99 3.18
CA THR A 595 -1.67 -22.77 2.65
C THR A 595 -0.60 -21.70 2.42
N PRO A 596 -0.66 -20.84 1.39
CA PRO A 596 0.32 -19.77 1.27
C PRO A 596 0.24 -18.77 2.44
N MET A 597 1.38 -18.34 2.95
CA MET A 597 1.50 -17.17 3.83
C MET A 597 1.81 -15.94 2.99
N ALA A 598 1.34 -14.76 3.39
CA ALA A 598 1.54 -13.53 2.62
C ALA A 598 1.63 -12.25 3.46
N GLY A 599 2.31 -11.25 2.90
CA GLY A 599 2.69 -10.02 3.59
C GLY A 599 3.49 -10.34 4.86
N ILE A 600 4.50 -11.21 4.75
CA ILE A 600 5.29 -11.64 5.90
C ILE A 600 6.25 -10.51 6.26
N GLN A 601 6.15 -10.01 7.48
CA GLN A 601 6.97 -8.95 8.03
C GLN A 601 7.90 -9.51 9.11
N VAL A 602 9.18 -9.13 9.04
CA VAL A 602 10.21 -9.39 10.06
C VAL A 602 10.63 -8.06 10.66
N LEU A 603 10.68 -7.96 11.99
CA LEU A 603 11.04 -6.76 12.75
C LEU A 603 12.29 -7.03 13.61
N ALA A 604 13.21 -6.07 13.56
CA ALA A 604 14.43 -5.98 14.37
C ALA A 604 14.48 -4.70 15.23
N ASN A 605 13.43 -3.89 15.19
CA ASN A 605 13.28 -2.69 16.02
C ASN A 605 13.28 -3.05 17.52
N ASP A 606 13.74 -2.12 18.35
CA ASP A 606 13.78 -2.23 19.82
C ASP A 606 12.39 -2.57 20.39
N TRP A 607 12.29 -3.49 21.35
CA TRP A 607 11.00 -3.94 21.88
C TRP A 607 11.01 -4.36 23.35
N ASP A 608 9.81 -4.50 23.91
CA ASP A 608 9.61 -4.84 25.31
C ASP A 608 9.80 -6.35 25.54
N HIS A 609 10.99 -6.72 26.02
CA HIS A 609 11.38 -8.10 26.29
C HIS A 609 12.37 -8.31 27.44
N VAL A 610 12.56 -7.32 28.32
CA VAL A 610 13.52 -7.35 29.43
C VAL A 610 12.85 -6.91 30.72
N LYS A 611 13.03 -7.73 31.76
CA LYS A 611 12.76 -7.37 33.16
C LYS A 611 13.88 -6.47 33.65
N TRP A 612 13.58 -5.19 33.85
CA TRP A 612 14.51 -4.20 34.38
C TRP A 612 14.66 -4.36 35.90
N GLU A 613 15.89 -4.48 36.41
CA GLU A 613 16.15 -4.82 37.81
C GLU A 613 16.51 -3.61 38.69
N ASP A 614 16.66 -2.43 38.11
CA ASP A 614 16.84 -1.16 38.81
C ASP A 614 15.62 -0.26 38.57
N THR A 615 14.80 -0.05 39.60
CA THR A 615 13.58 0.78 39.54
C THR A 615 13.82 2.23 39.99
N ALA A 616 15.09 2.64 40.18
CA ALA A 616 15.44 4.03 40.40
C ALA A 616 15.22 4.88 39.13
N ILE A 617 14.88 6.16 39.31
CA ILE A 617 14.57 7.10 38.22
C ILE A 617 15.87 7.65 37.59
N THR A 618 16.70 6.75 37.08
CA THR A 618 17.99 7.06 36.44
C THR A 618 18.20 6.19 35.20
N LYS A 619 17.58 6.57 34.07
CA LYS A 619 17.98 6.07 32.75
C LYS A 619 19.46 6.48 32.49
N PRO A 620 20.30 5.62 31.88
CA PRO A 620 20.03 4.25 31.47
C PRO A 620 20.10 3.26 32.65
N TYR A 621 19.19 2.29 32.67
CA TYR A 621 19.25 1.14 33.60
C TYR A 621 20.48 0.30 33.30
N LYS A 622 21.17 -0.23 34.33
CA LYS A 622 22.45 -0.95 34.10
C LYS A 622 22.32 -2.47 34.08
N GLN A 623 21.16 -3.00 34.48
CA GLN A 623 20.91 -4.44 34.63
C GLN A 623 19.45 -4.79 34.32
N GLY A 624 19.28 -5.89 33.61
CA GLY A 624 17.98 -6.48 33.28
C GLY A 624 18.15 -7.92 32.80
N LYS A 625 17.07 -8.70 32.84
CA LYS A 625 17.04 -10.11 32.39
C LYS A 625 16.00 -10.32 31.30
N PHE A 626 16.33 -11.11 30.27
CA PHE A 626 15.40 -11.33 29.17
C PHE A 626 14.19 -12.19 29.57
N CYS A 627 13.03 -11.78 29.09
CA CYS A 627 11.75 -12.39 29.35
C CYS A 627 11.51 -13.62 28.45
N ASN A 628 11.21 -14.76 29.07
CA ASN A 628 11.11 -16.08 28.44
C ASN A 628 9.65 -16.58 28.27
N ASN A 629 8.68 -15.75 28.63
CA ASN A 629 7.25 -16.03 28.63
C ASN A 629 6.52 -15.71 27.30
N PHE A 630 7.25 -15.38 26.22
CA PHE A 630 6.66 -15.03 24.91
C PHE A 630 6.45 -16.22 23.96
N GLY A 631 6.50 -17.45 24.46
CA GLY A 631 6.25 -18.67 23.68
C GLY A 631 7.44 -19.23 22.90
N ASP A 632 8.63 -18.64 23.06
CA ASP A 632 9.91 -19.22 22.63
C ASP A 632 10.71 -19.85 23.80
N GLU A 633 10.20 -19.75 25.04
CA GLU A 633 10.77 -20.32 26.29
C GLU A 633 12.24 -19.93 26.57
N PHE A 634 12.72 -18.86 25.93
CA PHE A 634 14.14 -18.53 25.84
C PHE A 634 14.46 -17.10 26.29
N PRO A 635 15.60 -16.85 26.97
CA PRO A 635 16.49 -17.85 27.56
C PRO A 635 15.91 -18.44 28.85
N ILE A 636 16.24 -19.68 29.16
CA ILE A 636 15.81 -20.30 30.44
C ILE A 636 16.48 -19.60 31.63
N ILE A 637 15.89 -19.70 32.83
CA ILE A 637 16.42 -19.03 34.04
C ILE A 637 17.89 -19.41 34.32
N ALA A 638 18.28 -20.66 34.08
CA ALA A 638 19.66 -21.14 34.23
C ALA A 638 20.66 -20.51 33.23
N GLU A 639 20.17 -19.96 32.12
CA GLU A 639 20.93 -19.29 31.07
C GLU A 639 20.79 -17.75 31.14
N GLY A 640 20.29 -17.19 32.25
CA GLY A 640 20.14 -15.75 32.45
C GLY A 640 18.73 -15.18 32.21
N GLY A 641 17.75 -16.03 31.90
CA GLY A 641 16.35 -15.61 31.78
C GLY A 641 15.75 -15.08 33.08
N ALA A 642 14.75 -14.21 32.96
CA ALA A 642 13.97 -13.71 34.07
C ALA A 642 13.15 -14.83 34.74
N ASP A 643 12.99 -14.75 36.06
CA ASP A 643 11.95 -15.51 36.77
C ASP A 643 10.64 -14.71 36.75
N THR A 644 9.64 -15.30 36.10
CA THR A 644 8.29 -14.74 35.93
C THR A 644 7.25 -15.43 36.82
N SER A 645 7.66 -16.40 37.67
CA SER A 645 6.75 -17.23 38.46
C SER A 645 5.89 -16.43 39.44
N THR A 646 6.42 -15.35 40.02
CA THR A 646 5.73 -14.50 41.01
C THR A 646 5.02 -13.27 40.41
N GLU A 647 5.23 -12.97 39.13
CA GLU A 647 4.75 -11.71 38.52
C GLU A 647 3.24 -11.67 38.31
N GLY A 648 2.64 -10.49 38.44
CA GLY A 648 1.21 -10.26 38.26
C GLY A 648 0.81 -9.72 36.87
N GLY A 649 1.75 -9.11 36.13
CA GLY A 649 1.46 -8.34 34.92
C GLY A 649 0.83 -6.97 35.21
N ALA A 650 1.04 -6.46 36.43
CA ALA A 650 0.43 -5.22 36.92
C ALA A 650 1.45 -4.12 37.22
N THR A 651 2.75 -4.44 37.20
CA THR A 651 3.84 -3.54 37.59
C THR A 651 4.80 -3.37 36.41
N ALA A 652 5.12 -2.12 36.07
CA ALA A 652 6.18 -1.78 35.12
C ALA A 652 7.51 -2.47 35.51
N GLY A 653 8.20 -3.02 34.52
CA GLY A 653 9.42 -3.82 34.65
C GLY A 653 9.18 -5.33 34.89
N GLU A 654 7.95 -5.81 35.02
CA GLU A 654 7.65 -7.26 35.03
C GLU A 654 7.52 -7.81 33.60
N CYS A 655 8.02 -9.03 33.32
CA CYS A 655 7.88 -9.66 32.00
C CYS A 655 6.43 -9.96 31.58
N LYS A 656 5.47 -9.93 32.52
CA LYS A 656 4.03 -10.05 32.24
C LYS A 656 3.34 -8.69 32.06
N TYR A 657 4.01 -7.59 32.38
CA TYR A 657 3.60 -6.26 31.95
C TYR A 657 4.02 -6.09 30.49
N ILE A 658 3.31 -5.25 29.75
CA ILE A 658 3.75 -4.76 28.44
C ILE A 658 3.56 -3.25 28.48
N THR A 659 4.61 -2.51 28.12
CA THR A 659 4.64 -1.05 28.18
C THR A 659 3.49 -0.40 27.39
N ARG A 660 2.80 0.52 28.05
CA ARG A 660 1.62 1.25 27.57
C ARG A 660 1.96 2.64 27.02
N GLU A 661 3.21 3.05 27.19
CA GLU A 661 3.80 4.27 26.63
C GLU A 661 5.11 3.93 25.89
N ASN A 662 5.18 2.76 25.25
CA ASN A 662 6.28 2.32 24.35
C ASN A 662 7.71 2.53 24.89
N GLY A 663 7.93 2.30 26.20
CA GLY A 663 9.23 2.45 26.87
C GLY A 663 9.51 3.82 27.50
N ASP A 664 8.58 4.78 27.42
CA ASP A 664 8.69 6.08 28.10
C ASP A 664 8.11 6.09 29.54
N GLU A 665 7.40 5.03 29.92
CA GLU A 665 6.96 4.77 31.30
C GLU A 665 8.14 4.74 32.30
N THR A 666 7.87 5.17 33.54
CA THR A 666 8.86 5.03 34.64
C THR A 666 9.00 3.55 35.03
N ALA A 667 10.24 3.09 35.19
CA ALA A 667 10.63 1.68 35.32
C ALA A 667 10.49 0.82 34.05
N GLU A 668 10.21 1.43 32.88
CA GLU A 668 10.31 0.77 31.57
C GLU A 668 11.36 1.37 30.65
N GLN A 669 11.75 0.57 29.65
CA GLN A 669 12.48 0.95 28.44
C GLN A 669 12.43 -0.21 27.42
N LEU A 670 12.34 0.08 26.12
CA LEU A 670 12.50 -0.93 25.06
C LEU A 670 13.97 -1.37 24.98
N ALA A 671 14.21 -2.67 24.77
CA ALA A 671 15.55 -3.23 24.65
C ALA A 671 15.86 -3.66 23.20
N PRO A 672 17.13 -3.65 22.77
CA PRO A 672 17.52 -4.03 21.43
C PRO A 672 17.28 -5.51 21.16
N VAL A 673 16.92 -5.82 19.92
CA VAL A 673 16.61 -7.18 19.44
C VAL A 673 17.72 -8.22 19.74
N CYS A 674 18.99 -7.79 19.85
CA CYS A 674 20.16 -8.66 20.00
C CYS A 674 20.73 -8.69 21.43
N MET A 675 20.80 -9.89 22.01
CA MET A 675 21.48 -10.21 23.27
C MET A 675 22.83 -10.89 23.03
N VAL A 676 23.73 -10.78 24.00
CA VAL A 676 25.09 -11.33 23.91
C VAL A 676 25.31 -12.49 24.88
N GLN A 677 26.05 -13.51 24.44
CA GLN A 677 26.48 -14.62 25.28
C GLN A 677 27.71 -14.23 26.09
N ILE A 678 27.63 -14.39 27.41
CA ILE A 678 28.70 -14.06 28.35
C ILE A 678 29.07 -15.29 29.17
N ASN A 679 30.38 -15.55 29.28
CA ASN A 679 30.93 -16.58 30.15
C ASN A 679 31.30 -15.95 31.50
N ASP A 680 30.65 -16.41 32.57
CA ASP A 680 31.04 -16.17 33.96
C ASP A 680 31.82 -17.39 34.50
N THR A 681 32.48 -17.26 35.67
CA THR A 681 33.33 -18.33 36.23
C THR A 681 32.60 -19.65 36.54
N ASN A 682 31.26 -19.63 36.60
CA ASN A 682 30.43 -20.79 36.98
C ASN A 682 29.39 -21.18 35.92
N SER A 683 29.13 -20.36 34.89
CA SER A 683 28.12 -20.61 33.86
C SER A 683 28.30 -19.72 32.62
N THR A 684 27.75 -20.17 31.49
CA THR A 684 27.48 -19.32 30.33
C THR A 684 26.04 -18.83 30.41
N LYS A 685 25.80 -17.55 30.11
CA LYS A 685 24.46 -16.92 30.15
C LYS A 685 24.27 -15.94 29.00
N TRP A 686 23.03 -15.54 28.77
CA TRP A 686 22.66 -14.43 27.89
C TRP A 686 22.45 -13.15 28.70
N ALA A 687 22.91 -12.01 28.17
CA ALA A 687 22.91 -10.73 28.86
C ALA A 687 22.73 -9.55 27.88
N LEU A 688 22.36 -8.39 28.43
CA LEU A 688 22.38 -7.11 27.72
C LEU A 688 23.81 -6.79 27.28
N GLN A 689 23.97 -6.11 26.13
CA GLN A 689 25.29 -5.83 25.56
C GLN A 689 26.14 -4.93 26.48
N GLU A 690 25.52 -4.13 27.35
CA GLU A 690 26.20 -3.35 28.38
C GLU A 690 26.97 -4.21 29.40
N GLU A 691 26.53 -5.43 29.70
CA GLU A 691 27.30 -6.28 30.64
C GLU A 691 28.64 -6.68 30.01
N LEU A 692 28.67 -6.98 28.69
CA LEU A 692 29.92 -7.21 27.97
C LEU A 692 30.75 -5.92 27.86
N ARG A 693 30.13 -4.77 27.56
CA ARG A 693 30.80 -3.45 27.52
C ARG A 693 31.55 -3.19 28.82
N THR A 694 30.87 -3.40 29.95
CA THR A 694 31.41 -3.22 31.29
C THR A 694 32.52 -4.23 31.59
N LYS A 695 32.36 -5.50 31.21
CA LYS A 695 33.41 -6.54 31.37
C LYS A 695 34.67 -6.28 30.53
N LEU A 696 34.54 -5.63 29.37
CA LEU A 696 35.66 -5.20 28.54
C LEU A 696 36.27 -3.86 28.99
N ASN A 697 35.67 -3.17 29.97
CA ASN A 697 36.00 -1.78 30.35
C ASN A 697 35.94 -0.80 29.15
N LEU A 698 34.97 -1.01 28.25
CA LEU A 698 34.77 -0.14 27.09
C LEU A 698 33.96 1.11 27.48
N GLU A 699 34.51 2.29 27.21
CA GLU A 699 33.83 3.57 27.46
C GLU A 699 32.53 3.69 26.66
N ALA A 700 31.51 4.34 27.22
CA ALA A 700 30.17 4.37 26.63
C ALA A 700 30.11 5.11 25.28
N ASP A 701 30.99 6.08 25.04
CA ASP A 701 31.14 6.75 23.73
C ASP A 701 31.61 5.80 22.60
N ASN A 702 32.11 4.61 22.92
CA ASN A 702 32.50 3.57 21.96
C ASN A 702 31.38 2.55 21.67
N CYS A 703 30.15 2.80 22.13
CA CYS A 703 28.97 2.06 21.73
C CYS A 703 28.36 2.59 20.43
N LEU A 704 27.81 1.71 19.59
CA LEU A 704 27.14 2.13 18.34
C LEU A 704 26.00 3.13 18.57
N GLY A 705 25.23 2.92 19.65
CA GLY A 705 24.19 3.84 20.13
C GLY A 705 24.69 5.07 20.89
N GLY A 706 26.00 5.26 21.05
CA GLY A 706 26.61 6.30 21.87
C GLY A 706 26.41 6.08 23.38
N ALA A 707 26.82 7.06 24.19
CA ALA A 707 26.72 6.98 25.65
C ALA A 707 25.28 6.94 26.17
N ASP A 708 24.31 7.46 25.39
CA ASP A 708 22.89 7.48 25.75
C ASP A 708 22.17 6.14 25.47
N SER A 709 22.73 5.25 24.64
CA SER A 709 22.24 3.88 24.44
C SER A 709 23.36 2.84 24.57
N PRO A 710 23.79 2.51 25.80
CA PRO A 710 24.81 1.49 26.06
C PRO A 710 24.31 0.05 25.85
N HIS A 711 23.01 -0.14 25.57
CA HIS A 711 22.42 -1.46 25.31
C HIS A 711 22.64 -1.93 23.86
N ASP A 712 22.80 -0.99 22.92
CA ASP A 712 23.03 -1.28 21.49
C ASP A 712 24.54 -1.37 21.16
N CYS A 713 25.39 -1.61 22.17
CA CYS A 713 26.81 -1.25 22.10
C CYS A 713 27.61 -1.95 20.99
N PHE A 714 27.23 -3.19 20.66
CA PHE A 714 27.99 -4.08 19.79
C PHE A 714 27.25 -4.48 18.51
N ILE A 715 25.97 -4.85 18.60
CA ILE A 715 25.11 -5.21 17.46
C ILE A 715 23.84 -4.36 17.53
N ARG A 716 23.58 -3.59 16.47
CA ARG A 716 22.48 -2.62 16.42
C ARG A 716 21.75 -2.70 15.09
N ALA A 717 20.42 -2.81 15.11
CA ALA A 717 19.61 -2.69 13.89
C ALA A 717 19.57 -1.22 13.45
N ILE A 718 19.75 -0.93 12.15
CA ILE A 718 19.77 0.46 11.68
C ILE A 718 18.33 0.93 11.44
N LYS A 719 17.91 1.97 12.18
CA LYS A 719 16.55 2.55 12.07
C LYS A 719 16.22 2.97 10.63
N GLY A 720 15.06 2.56 10.14
CA GLY A 720 14.62 2.70 8.76
C GLY A 720 15.06 1.56 7.84
N ALA A 721 15.88 0.62 8.33
CA ALA A 721 16.29 -0.64 7.69
C ALA A 721 16.22 -1.83 8.69
N ASP A 722 15.50 -1.63 9.79
CA ASP A 722 15.27 -2.54 10.91
C ASP A 722 14.01 -3.41 10.74
N SER A 723 13.52 -3.53 9.50
CA SER A 723 12.42 -4.43 9.13
C SER A 723 12.56 -4.94 7.70
N ALA A 724 12.02 -6.12 7.42
CA ALA A 724 11.97 -6.72 6.08
C ALA A 724 10.59 -7.32 5.76
N TRP A 725 10.30 -7.43 4.47
CA TRP A 725 9.07 -7.93 3.88
C TRP A 725 9.32 -9.05 2.87
N TYR A 726 8.42 -10.02 2.84
CA TYR A 726 8.32 -11.07 1.83
C TYR A 726 6.85 -11.13 1.37
N SER A 727 6.55 -11.02 0.07
CA SER A 727 5.16 -10.92 -0.39
C SER A 727 4.38 -12.20 -0.14
N LYS A 728 5.01 -13.34 -0.43
CA LYS A 728 4.37 -14.65 -0.42
C LYS A 728 5.38 -15.74 -0.08
N MET A 729 4.96 -16.72 0.69
CA MET A 729 5.60 -18.03 0.79
C MET A 729 4.56 -19.11 0.49
N ASP A 730 4.79 -19.89 -0.56
CA ASP A 730 3.94 -21.03 -0.91
C ASP A 730 3.98 -22.11 0.18
N PRO A 731 2.99 -23.03 0.22
CA PRO A 731 3.02 -24.18 1.11
C PRO A 731 4.33 -24.97 1.01
N GLN A 732 4.94 -25.31 2.15
CA GLN A 732 6.16 -26.11 2.23
C GLN A 732 7.35 -25.54 1.43
N LYS A 733 7.41 -24.20 1.28
CA LYS A 733 8.52 -23.46 0.65
C LYS A 733 9.05 -22.35 1.59
N THR A 734 10.30 -21.96 1.36
CA THR A 734 10.84 -20.68 1.81
C THR A 734 10.50 -19.59 0.80
N TRP A 735 10.61 -18.30 1.16
CA TRP A 735 10.44 -17.19 0.21
C TRP A 735 11.35 -17.36 -1.01
N GLY A 736 12.62 -17.70 -0.80
CA GLY A 736 13.56 -17.94 -1.91
C GLY A 736 13.12 -19.08 -2.84
N ASN A 737 12.62 -20.20 -2.30
CA ASN A 737 12.09 -21.30 -3.10
C ASN A 737 10.78 -20.92 -3.84
N THR A 738 10.01 -19.95 -3.34
CA THR A 738 8.80 -19.42 -3.99
C THR A 738 9.18 -18.47 -5.13
N MET A 739 10.07 -17.51 -4.88
CA MET A 739 10.48 -16.51 -5.88
C MET A 739 11.28 -17.08 -7.06
N VAL A 740 12.06 -18.12 -6.82
CA VAL A 740 12.81 -18.83 -7.88
C VAL A 740 11.91 -19.77 -8.71
N GLY A 741 10.74 -20.14 -8.18
CA GLY A 741 9.84 -21.11 -8.80
C GLY A 741 10.52 -22.47 -9.04
N ASP A 742 10.00 -23.20 -10.03
CA ASP A 742 10.49 -24.55 -10.34
C ASP A 742 11.68 -24.54 -11.33
N ASN A 743 12.09 -23.37 -11.83
CA ASN A 743 13.19 -23.20 -12.78
C ASN A 743 14.58 -23.29 -12.13
N GLY A 744 14.70 -23.04 -10.82
CA GLY A 744 15.96 -23.01 -10.10
C GLY A 744 16.79 -21.73 -10.33
N GLY A 745 17.69 -21.43 -9.39
CA GLY A 745 18.47 -20.18 -9.39
C GLY A 745 18.74 -19.66 -7.97
N SER A 746 19.28 -18.44 -7.89
CA SER A 746 19.44 -17.70 -6.63
C SER A 746 18.20 -16.84 -6.36
N PRO A 747 17.74 -16.68 -5.10
CA PRO A 747 16.63 -15.78 -4.78
C PRO A 747 16.93 -14.32 -5.19
N PRO A 748 15.93 -13.57 -5.69
CA PRO A 748 16.11 -12.20 -6.16
C PRO A 748 16.08 -11.21 -4.99
N PHE A 749 17.05 -11.31 -4.06
CA PHE A 749 17.11 -10.45 -2.88
C PHE A 749 17.19 -8.97 -3.25
N GLN A 750 16.24 -8.19 -2.74
CA GLN A 750 16.20 -6.73 -2.84
C GLN A 750 16.21 -6.09 -1.45
N PHE A 751 16.37 -4.77 -1.39
CA PHE A 751 16.54 -4.03 -0.14
C PHE A 751 15.42 -4.30 0.89
N HIS A 752 14.16 -4.42 0.46
CA HIS A 752 13.03 -4.69 1.35
C HIS A 752 13.01 -6.11 1.93
N ASN A 753 13.77 -7.06 1.37
CA ASN A 753 13.89 -8.42 1.89
C ASN A 753 14.99 -8.55 2.97
N ILE A 754 15.72 -7.47 3.28
CA ILE A 754 16.98 -7.49 4.03
C ILE A 754 16.91 -6.51 5.21
N ILE A 755 17.21 -6.98 6.41
CA ILE A 755 17.38 -6.15 7.61
C ILE A 755 18.86 -5.78 7.75
N PHE A 756 19.17 -4.51 8.03
CA PHE A 756 20.56 -4.05 8.14
C PHE A 756 20.97 -3.84 9.60
N PHE A 757 22.17 -4.32 9.93
CA PHE A 757 22.80 -4.22 11.24
C PHE A 757 24.17 -3.57 11.16
N GLU A 758 24.51 -2.81 12.20
CA GLU A 758 25.87 -2.36 12.47
C GLU A 758 26.58 -3.36 13.39
N VAL A 759 27.87 -3.59 13.13
CA VAL A 759 28.74 -4.46 13.93
C VAL A 759 29.89 -3.63 14.47
N SER A 760 29.97 -3.44 15.78
CA SER A 760 30.97 -2.57 16.40
C SER A 760 32.40 -3.08 16.14
N PRO A 761 33.37 -2.20 15.81
CA PRO A 761 34.77 -2.58 15.66
C PRO A 761 35.42 -3.01 16.99
N TRP A 762 34.72 -2.82 18.13
CA TRP A 762 35.19 -3.18 19.47
C TRP A 762 34.70 -4.56 19.95
N ILE A 763 34.03 -5.35 19.10
CA ILE A 763 33.65 -6.74 19.43
C ILE A 763 34.90 -7.63 19.41
N PRO A 764 35.16 -8.43 20.47
CA PRO A 764 36.14 -9.50 20.40
C PRO A 764 35.67 -10.61 19.43
N PRO A 765 36.46 -11.01 18.41
CA PRO A 765 36.13 -12.15 17.56
C PRO A 765 35.91 -13.43 18.39
N GLY A 766 34.90 -14.22 18.01
CA GLY A 766 34.39 -15.35 18.79
C GLY A 766 33.26 -14.98 19.76
N THR A 767 32.82 -13.72 19.83
CA THR A 767 31.64 -13.33 20.63
C THR A 767 30.35 -13.79 19.95
N THR A 768 29.51 -14.52 20.69
CA THR A 768 28.22 -15.05 20.22
C THR A 768 27.07 -14.14 20.60
N PHE A 769 26.17 -13.88 19.65
CA PHE A 769 24.93 -13.11 19.83
C PHE A 769 23.71 -13.96 19.43
N ASN A 770 22.56 -13.64 20.00
CA ASN A 770 21.25 -14.12 19.53
C ASN A 770 20.32 -12.92 19.38
N CYS A 771 19.64 -12.80 18.25
CA CYS A 771 18.66 -11.74 18.02
C CYS A 771 17.24 -12.33 17.94
N ARG A 772 16.35 -11.85 18.81
CA ARG A 772 14.94 -12.28 18.94
C ARG A 772 14.05 -11.42 18.05
N PHE A 773 14.08 -11.70 16.75
CA PHE A 773 13.24 -11.03 15.77
C PHE A 773 11.76 -11.29 16.04
N ARG A 774 10.93 -10.27 15.85
CA ARG A 774 9.47 -10.40 15.88
C ARG A 774 8.95 -10.59 14.46
N THR A 775 8.12 -11.60 14.22
CA THR A 775 7.58 -11.90 12.89
C THR A 775 6.06 -12.03 12.89
N ARG A 776 5.42 -11.67 11.78
CA ARG A 776 3.98 -11.86 11.54
C ARG A 776 3.69 -11.89 10.04
N PHE A 777 2.46 -12.19 9.66
CA PHE A 777 2.00 -12.13 8.28
C PHE A 777 0.52 -11.76 8.21
N VAL A 778 0.04 -11.26 7.07
CA VAL A 778 -1.27 -10.61 6.97
C VAL A 778 -2.42 -11.61 7.08
N ASN A 779 -2.30 -12.80 6.47
CA ASN A 779 -3.28 -13.89 6.64
C ASN A 779 -3.02 -14.79 7.87
N CYS A 780 -2.45 -14.22 8.93
CA CYS A 780 -2.20 -14.93 10.19
C CYS A 780 -3.47 -15.03 11.04
N GLU A 781 -3.72 -16.21 11.63
CA GLU A 781 -4.88 -16.45 12.50
C GLU A 781 -4.79 -15.68 13.83
N ASP A 782 -3.60 -15.62 14.44
CA ASP A 782 -3.42 -15.22 15.84
C ASP A 782 -2.43 -14.04 16.03
N CYS A 783 -1.95 -13.45 14.93
CA CYS A 783 -1.06 -12.27 14.93
C CYS A 783 -1.81 -10.91 15.07
N TRP A 784 -3.15 -10.92 15.04
CA TRP A 784 -3.94 -9.69 14.92
C TRP A 784 -5.14 -9.58 15.87
N GLU A 785 -5.78 -10.71 16.19
CA GLU A 785 -6.99 -10.74 17.03
C GLU A 785 -6.85 -11.72 18.20
N GLU A 786 -7.33 -11.32 19.37
CA GLU A 786 -7.50 -12.21 20.53
C GLU A 786 -8.92 -12.77 20.58
N LYS A 787 -9.06 -14.01 21.05
CA LYS A 787 -10.37 -14.57 21.41
C LYS A 787 -10.76 -14.14 22.82
N ILE A 788 -11.85 -13.39 22.93
CA ILE A 788 -12.32 -12.80 24.18
C ILE A 788 -13.71 -13.35 24.48
N GLY A 789 -13.75 -14.35 25.37
CA GLY A 789 -14.96 -15.15 25.63
C GLY A 789 -15.39 -15.94 24.38
N SER A 790 -16.48 -15.52 23.75
CA SER A 790 -17.02 -16.13 22.52
C SER A 790 -16.81 -15.30 21.25
N THR A 791 -16.23 -14.10 21.35
CA THR A 791 -15.97 -13.19 20.23
C THR A 791 -14.47 -13.04 19.97
N PHE A 792 -14.10 -12.41 18.86
CA PHE A 792 -12.75 -11.93 18.58
C PHE A 792 -12.71 -10.40 18.63
N ASP A 793 -11.57 -9.83 18.96
CA ASP A 793 -11.29 -8.40 18.81
C ASP A 793 -9.80 -8.19 18.50
N ASP A 794 -9.45 -7.09 17.85
CA ASP A 794 -8.04 -6.80 17.55
C ASP A 794 -7.24 -6.59 18.85
N TYR A 795 -5.96 -6.98 18.86
CA TYR A 795 -5.06 -6.67 19.98
C TYR A 795 -5.01 -5.17 20.25
N LEU A 796 -4.92 -4.79 21.53
CA LEU A 796 -4.77 -3.39 21.91
C LEU A 796 -3.40 -2.90 21.45
N ASP A 797 -3.29 -1.63 21.06
CA ASP A 797 -2.13 -1.16 20.32
C ASP A 797 -0.83 -1.36 21.11
N TYR A 798 -0.85 -1.10 22.42
CA TYR A 798 0.30 -1.31 23.30
C TYR A 798 0.78 -2.77 23.38
N GLU A 799 -0.07 -3.78 23.09
CA GLU A 799 0.39 -5.18 23.09
C GLU A 799 1.50 -5.36 22.04
N PHE A 800 1.42 -4.66 20.90
CA PHE A 800 2.45 -4.69 19.86
C PHE A 800 3.79 -4.03 20.26
N SER A 801 3.92 -3.42 21.45
CA SER A 801 5.23 -3.08 22.05
C SER A 801 6.04 -4.33 22.40
N GLY A 802 5.37 -5.44 22.74
CA GLY A 802 5.98 -6.66 23.26
C GLY A 802 6.03 -7.82 22.27
N GLY A 803 6.10 -9.04 22.82
CA GLY A 803 6.27 -10.28 22.04
C GLY A 803 4.97 -10.85 21.47
N LYS A 804 3.85 -10.67 22.17
CA LYS A 804 2.50 -10.97 21.67
C LYS A 804 2.01 -9.73 20.92
N PRO A 805 1.55 -9.81 19.66
CA PRO A 805 0.99 -11.01 19.03
C PRO A 805 1.93 -11.74 18.05
N PHE A 806 3.17 -11.31 17.92
CA PHE A 806 4.15 -11.84 16.97
C PHE A 806 4.54 -13.31 17.23
N LYS A 807 5.20 -13.93 16.25
CA LYS A 807 6.00 -15.14 16.38
C LYS A 807 7.46 -14.72 16.59
N ILE A 808 8.06 -15.14 17.69
CA ILE A 808 9.48 -14.82 18.00
C ILE A 808 10.39 -15.81 17.26
N ILE A 809 11.41 -15.27 16.59
CA ILE A 809 12.42 -16.04 15.84
C ILE A 809 13.81 -15.73 16.41
N ASN A 810 14.45 -16.75 16.99
CA ASN A 810 15.77 -16.67 17.60
C ASN A 810 16.87 -16.97 16.56
N PHE A 811 17.58 -15.95 16.09
CA PHE A 811 18.73 -16.11 15.19
C PHE A 811 20.05 -15.91 15.96
N GLN A 812 20.75 -17.01 16.20
CA GLN A 812 22.08 -17.01 16.82
C GLN A 812 23.19 -17.01 15.77
N PHE A 813 24.20 -16.17 15.98
CA PHE A 813 25.45 -16.13 15.21
C PHE A 813 26.65 -15.84 16.12
N THR A 814 27.86 -16.04 15.59
CA THR A 814 29.11 -15.65 16.26
C THR A 814 29.84 -14.66 15.34
N VAL A 815 30.27 -13.52 15.90
CA VAL A 815 31.10 -12.56 15.18
C VAL A 815 32.48 -13.18 15.00
N ILE A 816 32.98 -13.23 13.77
CA ILE A 816 34.18 -13.99 13.42
C ILE A 816 35.09 -13.21 12.46
N ASP A 817 36.38 -13.54 12.55
CA ASP A 817 37.55 -12.86 11.96
C ASP A 817 37.90 -11.53 12.65
#